data_AF-A0A669DIM5-F1
#
_entry.id   AF-A0A669DIM5-F1
#
_cell.length_a   1.000
_cell.length_b   1.000
_cell.length_c   1.000
_cell.angle_alpha   90.00
_cell.angle_beta   90.00
_cell.angle_gamma   90.00
#
_symmetry.space_group_name_H-M   'P 1'
#
loop_
_entity.id
_entity.type
_entity.pdbx_description
1 polymer ?
#
loop_
_entity_poly.entity_id
_entity_poly.type
_entity_poly.pdbx_seq_one_letter_code
_entity_poly.pdbx_strand_id
1 'polypeptide(L)'
;MGTAVERTDEHVREYLIYRGFTNTLKHLDNDIKADKEKGFRVDKIIDQLQQFVQSFDLAGLKEYWLYLDKRLFSRLEDVYRSTVNKLRISLYRYYIINTVQVSPRNLEKTQEFFQKQASELQGQAEWRDWFILPFISSPEQNPAFCQYFSRQWSDTFLVSLHNFLSVLFQFLKCDVFHAELLLYLRQLFALQTESRDQRDRDEMIHHKLPTYVQNMDRLGDTELDLVTSQRAVSTATTPTRNFFSTFLPQGRRTPGKPLQAISGSSPSQAAMGRKDPPSNQVSVKVSYVQTVLRVFNLHFELVFSVVYARRQEFFVLVSPFMCYLQTPEKKGELGEVEPPTESSSEPTDSSNSRSCGAGQEEPPFIKLSQEEYGEHHSSIMHCRVDCSGRRVASLDVDGVIKVWSFNPIMQTKATIMSKSPLMSLEWATKPDRLLLLGSGVGTVRLYDTEAKKNLYEMNIDEAHPRILSLACSPSGSSFVCSAAAHSRSGSGESAPRLPITVSGQLLLWDTKTVKQQLQFSLEPEPVAINCTAFNHNGNLLVTGAADGVIRLFDMQRYESAMSWRAHDGEVYSVEFSYDENTVFSIGEDGKFIQWNIHRCGVKQSEQILPQDATGPFVLSGYSGYKQVQVPRGRLFTFDSEGQHVLTCSSSGGLIYRLASGESALERVLSLGGHKAPVVTVDWCSAVDCGTCLTASMDGKIKLSTLLAQKS
;
A
#
# COMPACT_ATOMS: atom_id res chain seq x y z
N MET A 1 -18.94 7.92 3.80
CA MET A 1 -19.96 6.88 3.54
C MET A 1 -21.39 7.25 3.94
N GLY A 2 -21.65 8.12 4.93
CA GLY A 2 -23.01 8.66 5.14
C GLY A 2 -23.63 9.14 3.82
N THR A 3 -22.89 9.98 3.10
CA THR A 3 -23.21 10.48 1.74
C THR A 3 -23.41 9.43 0.64
N ALA A 4 -23.03 8.16 0.85
CA ALA A 4 -23.19 7.09 -0.13
C ALA A 4 -24.44 6.26 0.15
N VAL A 5 -24.68 5.93 1.43
CA VAL A 5 -25.94 5.32 1.88
C VAL A 5 -27.08 6.29 1.65
N GLU A 6 -26.93 7.55 2.08
CA GLU A 6 -27.89 8.63 1.82
C GLU A 6 -28.20 8.78 0.33
N ARG A 7 -27.19 8.74 -0.55
CA ARG A 7 -27.42 8.73 -2.01
C ARG A 7 -28.22 7.52 -2.47
N THR A 8 -27.91 6.33 -1.98
CA THR A 8 -28.58 5.09 -2.43
C THR A 8 -30.04 5.08 -1.99
N ASP A 9 -30.29 5.48 -0.73
CA ASP A 9 -31.62 5.69 -0.18
C ASP A 9 -32.40 6.76 -0.96
N GLU A 10 -31.74 7.84 -1.41
CA GLU A 10 -32.36 8.87 -2.26
C GLU A 10 -32.79 8.29 -3.62
N HIS A 11 -31.96 7.49 -4.28
CA HIS A 11 -32.30 6.88 -5.58
C HIS A 11 -33.44 5.85 -5.43
N VAL A 12 -33.48 5.10 -4.33
CA VAL A 12 -34.59 4.18 -4.03
C VAL A 12 -35.87 4.96 -3.72
N ARG A 13 -35.78 6.06 -2.96
CA ARG A 13 -36.89 6.99 -2.68
C ARG A 13 -37.46 7.57 -3.97
N GLU A 14 -36.62 8.13 -4.84
CA GLU A 14 -37.01 8.65 -6.15
C GLU A 14 -37.69 7.59 -7.02
N TYR A 15 -37.16 6.35 -7.06
CA TYR A 15 -37.76 5.24 -7.79
C TYR A 15 -39.15 4.84 -7.25
N LEU A 16 -39.30 4.73 -5.93
CA LEU A 16 -40.58 4.41 -5.29
C LEU A 16 -41.63 5.51 -5.48
N ILE A 17 -41.21 6.78 -5.46
CA ILE A 17 -42.06 7.93 -5.78
C ILE A 17 -42.50 7.87 -7.25
N TYR A 18 -41.56 7.68 -8.19
CA TYR A 18 -41.84 7.60 -9.63
C TYR A 18 -42.80 6.46 -9.99
N ARG A 19 -42.73 5.33 -9.29
CA ARG A 19 -43.64 4.18 -9.48
C ARG A 19 -44.95 4.25 -8.67
N GLY A 20 -45.12 5.26 -7.81
CA GLY A 20 -46.34 5.44 -7.01
C GLY A 20 -46.48 4.51 -5.80
N PHE A 21 -45.42 3.83 -5.36
CA PHE A 21 -45.43 2.88 -4.25
C PHE A 21 -45.36 3.57 -2.87
N THR A 22 -46.36 4.41 -2.59
CA THR A 22 -46.39 5.30 -1.40
C THR A 22 -46.41 4.58 -0.06
N ASN A 23 -46.96 3.36 0.03
CA ASN A 23 -46.92 2.56 1.24
C ASN A 23 -45.53 1.96 1.49
N THR A 24 -44.87 1.45 0.44
CA THR A 24 -43.50 0.92 0.52
C THR A 24 -42.50 2.02 0.90
N LEU A 25 -42.69 3.23 0.36
CA LEU A 25 -41.90 4.40 0.74
C LEU A 25 -42.03 4.73 2.24
N LYS A 26 -43.25 4.72 2.79
CA LYS A 26 -43.47 4.94 4.24
C LYS A 26 -42.80 3.88 5.12
N HIS A 27 -42.75 2.62 4.67
CA HIS A 27 -42.00 1.58 5.37
C HIS A 27 -40.49 1.85 5.31
N LEU A 28 -39.94 2.15 4.14
CA LEU A 28 -38.53 2.52 3.97
C LEU A 28 -38.12 3.71 4.84
N ASP A 29 -38.92 4.79 4.87
CA ASP A 29 -38.62 5.97 5.69
C ASP A 29 -38.71 5.67 7.20
N ASN A 30 -39.62 4.79 7.62
CA ASN A 30 -39.71 4.32 9.01
C ASN A 30 -38.52 3.43 9.39
N ASP A 31 -38.06 2.55 8.49
CA ASP A 31 -36.91 1.67 8.74
C ASP A 31 -35.60 2.46 8.76
N ILE A 32 -35.39 3.42 7.84
CA ILE A 32 -34.27 4.37 7.88
C ILE A 32 -34.24 5.17 9.19
N LYS A 33 -35.43 5.57 9.70
CA LYS A 33 -35.53 6.25 11.00
C LYS A 33 -35.21 5.29 12.16
N ALA A 34 -35.72 4.06 12.12
CA ALA A 34 -35.44 3.05 13.12
C ALA A 34 -33.95 2.69 13.17
N ASP A 35 -33.25 2.58 12.04
CA ASP A 35 -31.81 2.33 11.99
C ASP A 35 -30.97 3.50 12.50
N LYS A 36 -31.41 4.75 12.26
CA LYS A 36 -30.80 5.93 12.88
C LYS A 36 -30.95 5.92 14.41
N GLU A 37 -32.03 5.37 14.95
CA GLU A 37 -32.25 5.21 16.40
C GLU A 37 -31.61 3.92 16.99
N LYS A 38 -31.39 2.89 16.16
CA LYS A 38 -30.91 1.54 16.54
C LYS A 38 -29.52 1.17 16.00
N GLY A 39 -28.73 2.12 15.50
CA GLY A 39 -27.38 1.84 15.00
C GLY A 39 -26.53 1.04 16.00
N PHE A 40 -25.68 0.14 15.49
CA PHE A 40 -24.79 -0.72 16.29
C PHE A 40 -24.10 0.07 17.42
N ARG A 41 -24.43 -0.26 18.68
CA ARG A 41 -23.90 0.39 19.88
C ARG A 41 -22.80 -0.47 20.48
N VAL A 42 -21.56 0.02 20.40
CA VAL A 42 -20.39 -0.64 21.01
C VAL A 42 -20.54 -0.70 22.52
N ASP A 43 -21.13 0.34 23.12
CA ASP A 43 -21.46 0.44 24.54
C ASP A 43 -22.16 -0.83 25.03
N LYS A 44 -23.21 -1.29 24.33
CA LYS A 44 -23.99 -2.48 24.71
C LYS A 44 -23.18 -3.78 24.73
N ILE A 45 -22.15 -3.89 23.89
CA ILE A 45 -21.27 -5.07 23.85
C ILE A 45 -20.34 -5.05 25.07
N ILE A 46 -19.87 -3.86 25.45
CA ILE A 46 -19.03 -3.67 26.64
C ILE A 46 -19.86 -3.83 27.91
N ASP A 47 -21.06 -3.24 27.99
CA ASP A 47 -22.02 -3.42 29.08
C ASP A 47 -22.28 -4.91 29.32
N GLN A 48 -22.46 -5.69 28.26
CA GLN A 48 -22.69 -7.14 28.34
C GLN A 48 -21.44 -7.91 28.80
N LEU A 49 -20.24 -7.55 28.31
CA LEU A 49 -18.97 -8.12 28.80
C LEU A 49 -18.73 -7.78 30.28
N GLN A 50 -18.98 -6.54 30.70
CA GLN A 50 -18.91 -6.10 32.08
C GLN A 50 -19.95 -6.83 32.95
N GLN A 51 -21.17 -7.05 32.45
CA GLN A 51 -22.20 -7.80 33.16
C GLN A 51 -21.75 -9.23 33.48
N PHE A 52 -21.14 -9.95 32.52
CA PHE A 52 -20.57 -11.28 32.78
C PHE A 52 -19.41 -11.26 33.79
N VAL A 53 -18.59 -10.20 33.77
CA VAL A 53 -17.49 -10.00 34.74
C VAL A 53 -18.03 -9.68 36.15
N GLN A 54 -19.12 -8.93 36.25
CA GLN A 54 -19.78 -8.59 37.52
C GLN A 54 -20.63 -9.74 38.09
N SER A 55 -21.21 -10.59 37.24
CA SER A 55 -21.96 -11.79 37.64
C SER A 55 -21.08 -13.03 37.88
N PHE A 56 -19.77 -12.91 37.65
CA PHE A 56 -18.79 -14.00 37.72
C PHE A 56 -19.13 -15.21 36.82
N ASP A 57 -19.74 -14.96 35.66
CA ASP A 57 -20.06 -15.99 34.66
C ASP A 57 -18.93 -16.15 33.64
N LEU A 58 -17.97 -17.02 33.98
CA LEU A 58 -16.87 -17.37 33.09
C LEU A 58 -17.31 -18.12 31.81
N ALA A 59 -18.43 -18.85 31.84
CA ALA A 59 -18.89 -19.61 30.69
C ALA A 59 -19.52 -18.67 29.65
N GLY A 60 -20.45 -17.81 30.08
CA GLY A 60 -21.04 -16.76 29.25
C GLY A 60 -19.99 -15.81 28.67
N LEU A 61 -19.01 -15.38 29.48
CA LEU A 61 -17.91 -14.53 29.00
C LEU A 61 -17.10 -15.18 27.87
N LYS A 62 -16.75 -16.47 28.00
CA LYS A 62 -16.00 -17.23 26.98
C LYS A 62 -16.82 -17.45 25.71
N GLU A 63 -18.07 -17.90 25.85
CA GLU A 63 -18.95 -18.12 24.69
C GLU A 63 -19.22 -16.81 23.93
N TYR A 64 -19.40 -15.70 24.64
CA TYR A 64 -19.61 -14.39 24.05
C TYR A 64 -18.34 -13.86 23.34
N TRP A 65 -17.16 -14.01 23.95
CA TRP A 65 -15.91 -13.66 23.25
C TRP A 65 -15.68 -14.55 22.02
N LEU A 66 -15.93 -15.86 22.11
CA LEU A 66 -15.83 -16.80 20.99
C LEU A 66 -16.85 -16.48 19.87
N TYR A 67 -18.03 -15.97 20.23
CA TYR A 67 -19.03 -15.48 19.29
C TYR A 67 -18.55 -14.25 18.52
N LEU A 68 -17.96 -13.27 19.22
CA LEU A 68 -17.33 -12.10 18.59
C LEU A 68 -16.15 -12.52 17.71
N ASP A 69 -15.31 -13.44 18.19
CA ASP A 69 -14.18 -13.98 17.45
C ASP A 69 -14.61 -14.66 16.15
N LYS A 70 -15.55 -15.61 16.21
CA LYS A 70 -16.05 -16.32 15.03
C LYS A 70 -16.75 -15.42 14.01
N ARG A 71 -17.47 -14.38 14.43
CA ARG A 71 -18.26 -13.52 13.53
C ARG A 71 -17.55 -12.27 13.04
N LEU A 72 -16.65 -11.71 13.84
CA LEU A 72 -16.04 -10.40 13.59
C LEU A 72 -14.51 -10.51 13.46
N PHE A 73 -13.83 -11.11 14.44
CA PHE A 73 -12.36 -11.10 14.47
C PHE A 73 -11.73 -12.11 13.50
N SER A 74 -12.42 -13.20 13.19
CA SER A 74 -12.06 -14.18 12.16
C SER A 74 -11.87 -13.52 10.79
N ARG A 75 -12.66 -12.47 10.50
CA ARG A 75 -12.61 -11.69 9.27
C ARG A 75 -11.55 -10.58 9.29
N LEU A 76 -10.66 -10.51 10.27
CA LEU A 76 -9.54 -9.56 10.29
C LEU A 76 -8.28 -10.21 9.69
N GLU A 77 -7.39 -9.40 9.10
CA GLU A 77 -6.06 -9.88 8.70
C GLU A 77 -5.30 -10.48 9.89
N ASP A 78 -4.45 -11.49 9.64
CA ASP A 78 -3.71 -12.20 10.70
C ASP A 78 -2.85 -11.28 11.58
N VAL A 79 -2.43 -10.12 11.05
CA VAL A 79 -1.70 -9.08 11.79
C VAL A 79 -2.45 -8.60 13.04
N TYR A 80 -3.78 -8.58 13.02
CA TYR A 80 -4.60 -8.16 14.16
C TYR A 80 -4.85 -9.28 15.19
N ARG A 81 -4.50 -10.54 14.89
CA ARG A 81 -4.66 -11.65 15.86
C ARG A 81 -3.85 -11.45 17.12
N SER A 82 -2.68 -10.80 17.04
CA SER A 82 -1.88 -10.47 18.23
C SER A 82 -2.65 -9.51 19.15
N THR A 83 -3.17 -8.40 18.61
CA THR A 83 -3.99 -7.43 19.34
C THR A 83 -5.25 -8.06 19.92
N VAL A 84 -5.99 -8.87 19.15
CA VAL A 84 -7.19 -9.59 19.62
C VAL A 84 -6.85 -10.56 20.76
N ASN A 85 -5.74 -11.30 20.66
CA ASN A 85 -5.28 -12.19 21.73
C ASN A 85 -4.89 -11.41 23.00
N LYS A 86 -4.20 -10.27 22.88
CA LYS A 86 -3.84 -9.43 24.03
C LYS A 86 -5.06 -8.78 24.69
N LEU A 87 -6.06 -8.36 23.91
CA LEU A 87 -7.36 -7.90 24.44
C LEU A 87 -8.11 -9.04 25.15
N ARG A 88 -8.08 -10.27 24.61
CA ARG A 88 -8.64 -11.48 25.26
C ARG A 88 -7.94 -11.79 26.59
N ILE A 89 -6.60 -11.74 26.61
CA ILE A 89 -5.79 -11.93 27.83
C ILE A 89 -6.12 -10.84 28.86
N SER A 90 -6.21 -9.58 28.43
CA SER A 90 -6.55 -8.45 29.30
C SER A 90 -7.97 -8.55 29.87
N LEU A 91 -8.95 -9.03 29.09
CA LEU A 91 -10.31 -9.31 29.55
C LEU A 91 -10.33 -10.41 30.63
N TYR A 92 -9.55 -11.48 30.46
CA TYR A 92 -9.44 -12.54 31.47
C TYR A 92 -8.71 -12.05 32.74
N ARG A 93 -7.66 -11.24 32.59
CA ARG A 93 -7.02 -10.56 33.74
C ARG A 93 -8.02 -9.67 34.47
N TYR A 94 -8.80 -8.86 33.74
CA TYR A 94 -9.86 -8.00 34.31
C TYR A 94 -10.93 -8.81 35.08
N TYR A 95 -11.36 -9.96 34.55
CA TYR A 95 -12.24 -10.89 35.25
C TYR A 95 -11.63 -11.39 36.58
N ILE A 96 -10.37 -11.82 36.57
CA ILE A 96 -9.65 -12.33 37.75
C ILE A 96 -9.43 -11.26 38.81
N ILE A 97 -9.11 -10.03 38.40
CA ILE A 97 -8.92 -8.91 39.33
C ILE A 97 -10.27 -8.58 39.99
N ASN A 98 -11.36 -8.59 39.23
CA ASN A 98 -12.71 -8.37 39.77
C ASN A 98 -13.15 -9.48 40.74
N THR A 99 -12.79 -10.76 40.50
CA THR A 99 -13.07 -11.83 41.47
C THR A 99 -12.31 -11.64 42.79
N VAL A 100 -11.11 -11.06 42.76
CA VAL A 100 -10.30 -10.81 43.97
C VAL A 100 -10.73 -9.53 44.70
N GLN A 101 -10.98 -8.42 43.98
CA GLN A 101 -11.31 -7.12 44.58
C GLN A 101 -12.67 -7.07 45.27
N VAL A 102 -13.69 -7.75 44.73
CA VAL A 102 -15.07 -7.58 45.20
C VAL A 102 -15.32 -8.28 46.55
N SER A 103 -14.65 -9.40 46.85
CA SER A 103 -14.69 -10.02 48.18
C SER A 103 -13.63 -11.12 48.38
N PRO A 104 -12.96 -11.21 49.55
CA PRO A 104 -12.05 -12.31 49.87
C PRO A 104 -12.68 -13.72 49.82
N ARG A 105 -14.02 -13.83 49.88
CA ARG A 105 -14.74 -15.12 49.73
C ARG A 105 -14.79 -15.66 48.29
N ASN A 106 -14.45 -14.84 47.29
CA ASN A 106 -14.48 -15.25 45.88
C ASN A 106 -13.16 -15.87 45.38
N LEU A 107 -12.24 -16.20 46.28
CA LEU A 107 -11.00 -16.91 45.94
C LEU A 107 -11.29 -18.26 45.26
N GLU A 108 -12.38 -18.93 45.63
CA GLU A 108 -12.89 -20.14 44.97
C GLU A 108 -13.18 -19.92 43.47
N LYS A 109 -13.74 -18.76 43.08
CA LYS A 109 -13.98 -18.43 41.66
C LYS A 109 -12.69 -18.15 40.89
N THR A 110 -11.68 -17.62 41.58
CA THR A 110 -10.34 -17.43 41.01
C THR A 110 -9.65 -18.78 40.80
N GLN A 111 -9.77 -19.70 41.76
CA GLN A 111 -9.30 -21.09 41.63
C GLN A 111 -10.07 -21.86 40.54
N GLU A 112 -11.40 -21.69 40.46
CA GLU A 112 -12.25 -22.28 39.41
C GLU A 112 -11.83 -21.81 38.00
N PHE A 113 -11.47 -20.52 37.84
CA PHE A 113 -10.91 -20.02 36.59
C PHE A 113 -9.64 -20.79 36.20
N PHE A 114 -8.64 -20.83 37.09
CA PHE A 114 -7.38 -21.52 36.77
C PHE A 114 -7.58 -23.02 36.58
N GLN A 115 -8.44 -23.68 37.37
CA GLN A 115 -8.74 -25.10 37.21
C GLN A 115 -9.39 -25.42 35.84
N LYS A 116 -10.33 -24.58 35.38
CA LYS A 116 -11.01 -24.76 34.08
C LYS A 116 -10.18 -24.32 32.87
N GLN A 117 -9.11 -23.56 33.09
CA GLN A 117 -8.37 -22.87 32.02
C GLN A 117 -6.87 -23.21 32.00
N ALA A 118 -6.37 -23.99 32.97
CA ALA A 118 -4.96 -24.39 33.08
C ALA A 118 -4.41 -25.04 31.81
N SER A 119 -5.16 -25.93 31.17
CA SER A 119 -4.72 -26.66 29.97
C SER A 119 -4.48 -25.76 28.75
N GLU A 120 -5.13 -24.60 28.65
CA GLU A 120 -4.89 -23.62 27.58
C GLU A 120 -3.81 -22.58 27.96
N LEU A 121 -3.65 -22.27 29.25
CA LEU A 121 -2.77 -21.18 29.72
C LEU A 121 -1.39 -21.64 30.19
N GLN A 122 -1.20 -22.91 30.58
CA GLN A 122 0.08 -23.39 31.12
C GLN A 122 1.22 -23.32 30.09
N GLY A 123 0.91 -23.28 28.79
CA GLY A 123 1.88 -23.08 27.71
C GLY A 123 2.15 -21.61 27.34
N GLN A 124 1.49 -20.63 27.97
CA GLN A 124 1.61 -19.20 27.65
C GLN A 124 2.48 -18.49 28.69
N ALA A 125 3.52 -17.79 28.23
CA ALA A 125 4.47 -17.12 29.11
C ALA A 125 3.80 -16.00 29.94
N GLU A 126 2.81 -15.31 29.36
CA GLU A 126 2.06 -14.21 29.98
C GLU A 126 1.23 -14.61 31.22
N TRP A 127 1.06 -15.92 31.44
CA TRP A 127 0.25 -16.49 32.52
C TRP A 127 1.07 -17.18 33.60
N ARG A 128 2.38 -17.40 33.39
CA ARG A 128 3.22 -18.22 34.28
C ARG A 128 3.14 -17.80 35.74
N ASP A 129 3.29 -16.51 36.01
CA ASP A 129 3.32 -15.98 37.36
C ASP A 129 1.90 -15.75 37.93
N TRP A 130 0.88 -15.62 37.05
CA TRP A 130 -0.54 -15.46 37.44
C TRP A 130 -1.12 -16.68 38.15
N PHE A 131 -0.60 -17.89 37.90
CA PHE A 131 -1.00 -19.10 38.63
C PHE A 131 -0.71 -19.04 40.15
N ILE A 132 0.19 -18.14 40.58
CA ILE A 132 0.52 -17.93 42.01
C ILE A 132 -0.53 -17.03 42.69
N LEU A 133 -1.27 -16.22 41.93
CA LEU A 133 -2.23 -15.23 42.45
C LEU A 133 -3.25 -15.79 43.48
N PRO A 134 -3.85 -16.97 43.31
CA PRO A 134 -4.80 -17.53 44.30
C PRO A 134 -4.18 -17.92 45.64
N PHE A 135 -2.84 -17.92 45.75
CA PHE A 135 -2.09 -18.32 46.94
C PHE A 135 -1.44 -17.13 47.66
N ILE A 136 -1.58 -15.91 47.12
CA ILE A 136 -1.02 -14.69 47.72
C ILE A 136 -2.04 -14.05 48.67
N SER A 137 -1.64 -13.82 49.92
CA SER A 137 -2.54 -13.27 50.97
C SER A 137 -2.90 -11.79 50.78
N SER A 138 -2.15 -11.03 49.98
CA SER A 138 -2.40 -9.60 49.69
C SER A 138 -1.86 -9.24 48.30
N PRO A 139 -2.55 -9.65 47.21
CA PRO A 139 -2.04 -9.50 45.84
C PRO A 139 -1.90 -8.04 45.39
N GLU A 140 -2.70 -7.13 45.97
CA GLU A 140 -2.63 -5.68 45.73
C GLU A 140 -1.29 -5.06 46.12
N GLN A 141 -0.55 -5.67 47.07
CA GLN A 141 0.74 -5.19 47.57
C GLN A 141 1.93 -5.83 46.82
N ASN A 142 1.69 -6.81 45.94
CA ASN A 142 2.75 -7.47 45.20
C ASN A 142 3.16 -6.60 43.98
N PRO A 143 4.45 -6.22 43.83
CA PRO A 143 4.91 -5.42 42.69
C PRO A 143 4.50 -5.96 41.31
N ALA A 144 4.41 -7.29 41.14
CA ALA A 144 4.04 -7.91 39.87
C ALA A 144 2.54 -7.75 39.51
N PHE A 145 1.69 -7.47 40.49
CA PHE A 145 0.23 -7.41 40.29
C PHE A 145 -0.40 -6.05 40.65
N CYS A 146 0.23 -5.24 41.50
CA CYS A 146 -0.34 -3.99 42.02
C CYS A 146 -0.88 -3.03 40.94
N GLN A 147 -0.21 -2.91 39.80
CA GLN A 147 -0.65 -2.09 38.66
C GLN A 147 -2.03 -2.52 38.12
N TYR A 148 -2.30 -3.83 38.09
CA TYR A 148 -3.55 -4.41 37.60
C TYR A 148 -4.74 -4.15 38.53
N PHE A 149 -4.49 -4.03 39.84
CA PHE A 149 -5.51 -3.62 40.83
C PHE A 149 -5.82 -2.12 40.78
N SER A 150 -5.12 -1.32 39.97
CA SER A 150 -5.42 0.10 39.81
C SER A 150 -6.66 0.34 38.94
N ARG A 151 -7.52 1.26 39.37
CA ARG A 151 -8.65 1.73 38.56
C ARG A 151 -8.22 2.35 37.22
N GLN A 152 -7.02 2.94 37.18
CA GLN A 152 -6.43 3.46 35.96
C GLN A 152 -6.21 2.36 34.90
N TRP A 153 -5.74 1.18 35.32
CA TRP A 153 -5.58 0.05 34.40
C TRP A 153 -6.93 -0.46 33.86
N SER A 154 -7.93 -0.65 34.72
CA SER A 154 -9.26 -1.11 34.29
C SER A 154 -9.94 -0.13 33.33
N ASP A 155 -9.88 1.17 33.62
CA ASP A 155 -10.51 2.20 32.80
C ASP A 155 -9.79 2.33 31.44
N THR A 156 -8.46 2.19 31.42
CA THR A 156 -7.67 2.19 30.17
C THR A 156 -7.97 0.95 29.32
N PHE A 157 -8.08 -0.24 29.91
CA PHE A 157 -8.48 -1.47 29.19
C PHE A 157 -9.84 -1.32 28.52
N LEU A 158 -10.84 -0.82 29.25
CA LEU A 158 -12.21 -0.64 28.73
C LEU A 158 -12.27 0.39 27.60
N VAL A 159 -11.54 1.49 27.71
CA VAL A 159 -11.41 2.49 26.63
C VAL A 159 -10.70 1.92 25.40
N SER A 160 -9.63 1.14 25.60
CA SER A 160 -8.94 0.47 24.48
C SER A 160 -9.84 -0.53 23.75
N LEU A 161 -10.59 -1.36 24.49
CA LEU A 161 -11.55 -2.30 23.92
C LEU A 161 -12.70 -1.56 23.21
N HIS A 162 -13.21 -0.48 23.79
CA HIS A 162 -14.22 0.38 23.16
C HIS A 162 -13.73 0.95 21.84
N ASN A 163 -12.53 1.52 21.82
CA ASN A 163 -12.00 2.14 20.63
C ASN A 163 -11.66 1.09 19.56
N PHE A 164 -11.16 -0.09 19.94
CA PHE A 164 -10.92 -1.21 19.03
C PHE A 164 -12.21 -1.66 18.34
N LEU A 165 -13.26 -1.93 19.12
CA LEU A 165 -14.58 -2.31 18.60
C LEU A 165 -15.20 -1.17 17.78
N SER A 166 -15.09 0.08 18.20
CA SER A 166 -15.61 1.24 17.46
C SER A 166 -15.00 1.37 16.07
N VAL A 167 -13.67 1.23 15.97
CA VAL A 167 -12.99 1.23 14.66
C VAL A 167 -13.44 0.01 13.85
N LEU A 168 -13.44 -1.19 14.45
CA LEU A 168 -13.88 -2.41 13.77
C LEU A 168 -15.30 -2.31 13.18
N PHE A 169 -16.27 -1.80 13.94
CA PHE A 169 -17.64 -1.61 13.44
C PHE A 169 -17.77 -0.44 12.44
N GLN A 170 -16.91 0.58 12.52
CA GLN A 170 -16.85 1.64 11.52
C GLN A 170 -16.39 1.11 10.15
N PHE A 171 -15.45 0.15 10.14
CA PHE A 171 -15.01 -0.52 8.90
C PHE A 171 -16.01 -1.57 8.41
N LEU A 172 -16.63 -2.37 9.30
CA LEU A 172 -17.66 -3.34 8.89
C LEU A 172 -18.91 -2.69 8.27
N LYS A 173 -19.24 -1.43 8.62
CA LYS A 173 -20.29 -0.64 7.96
C LYS A 173 -20.04 -0.37 6.48
N CYS A 174 -18.85 -0.69 5.93
CA CYS A 174 -18.53 -0.59 4.51
C CYS A 174 -19.19 -1.70 3.68
N ASP A 175 -19.06 -2.95 4.13
CA ASP A 175 -19.14 -4.09 3.20
C ASP A 175 -20.31 -5.06 3.46
N VAL A 176 -21.05 -4.94 4.58
CA VAL A 176 -22.20 -5.84 4.86
C VAL A 176 -23.23 -5.79 3.72
N PHE A 177 -23.55 -4.59 3.23
CA PHE A 177 -24.45 -4.42 2.08
C PHE A 177 -23.83 -4.93 0.76
N HIS A 178 -22.51 -4.89 0.59
CA HIS A 178 -21.89 -5.40 -0.64
C HIS A 178 -21.85 -6.93 -0.66
N ALA A 179 -21.49 -7.56 0.46
CA ALA A 179 -21.38 -9.02 0.56
C ALA A 179 -22.74 -9.72 0.45
N GLU A 180 -23.77 -9.26 1.17
CA GLU A 180 -25.10 -9.88 1.10
C GLU A 180 -25.80 -9.62 -0.24
N LEU A 181 -25.67 -8.42 -0.82
CA LEU A 181 -26.26 -8.11 -2.12
C LEU A 181 -25.55 -8.86 -3.27
N LEU A 182 -24.22 -9.07 -3.18
CA LEU A 182 -23.50 -9.94 -4.12
C LEU A 182 -23.86 -11.42 -3.96
N LEU A 183 -24.13 -11.91 -2.73
CA LEU A 183 -24.63 -13.28 -2.53
C LEU A 183 -26.05 -13.45 -3.07
N TYR A 184 -26.95 -12.48 -2.84
CA TYR A 184 -28.31 -12.51 -3.37
C TYR A 184 -28.34 -12.41 -4.89
N LEU A 185 -27.51 -11.54 -5.48
CA LEU A 185 -27.34 -11.45 -6.94
C LEU A 185 -26.73 -12.74 -7.50
N ARG A 186 -25.71 -13.33 -6.85
CA ARG A 186 -25.15 -14.63 -7.26
C ARG A 186 -26.18 -15.75 -7.18
N GLN A 187 -27.05 -15.80 -6.17
CA GLN A 187 -28.14 -16.78 -6.10
C GLN A 187 -29.23 -16.53 -7.17
N LEU A 188 -29.55 -15.28 -7.47
CA LEU A 188 -30.49 -14.93 -8.55
C LEU A 188 -29.92 -15.28 -9.95
N PHE A 189 -28.62 -15.09 -10.18
CA PHE A 189 -27.97 -15.46 -11.44
C PHE A 189 -27.64 -16.96 -11.54
N ALA A 190 -27.41 -17.67 -10.43
CA ALA A 190 -27.19 -19.12 -10.42
C ALA A 190 -28.41 -19.92 -10.92
N LEU A 191 -29.61 -19.35 -10.91
CA LEU A 191 -30.82 -19.93 -11.51
C LEU A 191 -30.91 -19.73 -13.04
N GLN A 192 -29.93 -19.06 -13.66
CA GLN A 192 -29.84 -18.87 -15.11
C GLN A 192 -28.58 -19.51 -15.73
N THR A 193 -27.77 -20.24 -14.98
CA THR A 193 -26.60 -20.93 -15.53
C THR A 193 -26.30 -22.23 -14.79
N GLU A 194 -26.85 -23.34 -15.28
CA GLU A 194 -26.39 -24.66 -14.85
C GLU A 194 -24.96 -24.93 -15.34
N SER A 195 -24.20 -25.69 -14.54
CA SER A 195 -22.86 -26.24 -14.82
C SER A 195 -21.68 -25.26 -14.92
N ARG A 196 -21.04 -24.98 -13.76
CA ARG A 196 -19.64 -25.40 -13.55
C ARG A 196 -19.14 -25.32 -12.09
N ASP A 197 -18.39 -26.36 -11.74
CA ASP A 197 -17.41 -26.51 -10.65
C ASP A 197 -17.74 -26.01 -9.23
N GLN A 198 -18.17 -26.98 -8.42
CA GLN A 198 -18.17 -26.93 -6.97
C GLN A 198 -16.72 -26.98 -6.42
N ARG A 199 -16.05 -25.83 -6.25
CA ARG A 199 -14.82 -25.77 -5.43
C ARG A 199 -14.51 -24.48 -4.67
N ASP A 200 -15.37 -23.46 -4.74
CA ASP A 200 -15.25 -22.26 -3.92
C ASP A 200 -16.15 -22.35 -2.67
N ARG A 201 -15.58 -22.79 -1.54
CA ARG A 201 -16.05 -22.41 -0.20
C ARG A 201 -14.85 -22.03 0.66
N ASP A 202 -15.02 -20.95 1.41
CA ASP A 202 -14.14 -20.45 2.47
C ASP A 202 -12.84 -19.74 2.03
N GLU A 203 -12.91 -18.92 0.97
CA GLU A 203 -12.08 -17.69 0.94
C GLU A 203 -12.69 -16.64 1.88
N MET A 204 -12.18 -16.58 3.12
CA MET A 204 -12.53 -15.51 4.05
C MET A 204 -11.87 -14.19 3.62
N ILE A 205 -12.68 -13.21 3.25
CA ILE A 205 -12.21 -11.85 2.98
C ILE A 205 -11.73 -11.24 4.30
N HIS A 206 -10.41 -11.02 4.40
CA HIS A 206 -9.80 -10.38 5.56
C HIS A 206 -9.86 -8.85 5.45
N HIS A 207 -10.46 -8.20 6.45
CA HIS A 207 -10.61 -6.76 6.54
C HIS A 207 -9.37 -6.11 7.18
N LYS A 208 -8.92 -5.01 6.56
CA LYS A 208 -7.76 -4.22 6.95
C LYS A 208 -8.17 -3.03 7.81
N LEU A 209 -7.80 -3.06 9.09
CA LEU A 209 -7.98 -1.92 10.00
C LEU A 209 -6.81 -0.91 9.84
N PRO A 210 -6.91 0.31 10.39
CA PRO A 210 -5.79 1.25 10.43
C PRO A 210 -4.60 0.69 11.24
N THR A 211 -3.37 1.01 10.83
CA THR A 211 -2.15 0.47 11.47
C THR A 211 -1.99 0.82 12.94
N TYR A 212 -2.52 1.95 13.41
CA TYR A 212 -2.49 2.30 14.84
C TYR A 212 -3.29 1.31 15.70
N VAL A 213 -4.25 0.58 15.12
CA VAL A 213 -5.07 -0.42 15.83
C VAL A 213 -4.21 -1.59 16.32
N GLN A 214 -3.11 -1.89 15.62
CA GLN A 214 -2.15 -2.94 16.00
C GLN A 214 -1.47 -2.68 17.35
N ASN A 215 -1.56 -1.45 17.87
CA ASN A 215 -0.94 -0.99 19.12
C ASN A 215 -1.98 -0.58 20.19
N MET A 216 -3.27 -0.82 19.98
CA MET A 216 -4.33 -0.48 20.94
C MET A 216 -4.41 -1.46 22.13
N ASP A 217 -3.60 -2.51 22.09
CA ASP A 217 -3.26 -3.45 23.16
C ASP A 217 -2.23 -2.93 24.17
N ARG A 218 -1.57 -1.78 23.92
CA ARG A 218 -0.48 -1.25 24.77
C ARG A 218 -0.99 -0.70 26.12
N LEU A 219 -1.42 -1.60 26.99
CA LEU A 219 -1.99 -1.34 28.31
C LEU A 219 -0.91 -1.28 29.40
N GLY A 220 -0.03 -0.29 29.32
CA GLY A 220 0.87 0.07 30.43
C GLY A 220 2.01 -0.91 30.72
N ASP A 221 2.28 -1.90 29.85
CA ASP A 221 3.45 -2.80 29.99
C ASP A 221 4.81 -2.07 29.89
N THR A 222 4.82 -0.79 29.50
CA THR A 222 6.02 0.06 29.39
C THR A 222 6.82 0.24 30.68
N GLU A 223 6.26 -0.06 31.86
CA GLU A 223 7.01 0.02 33.12
C GLU A 223 7.83 -1.25 33.43
N LEU A 224 7.48 -2.41 32.84
CA LEU A 224 8.15 -3.67 33.18
C LEU A 224 9.52 -3.84 32.48
N ASP A 225 9.66 -3.34 31.25
CA ASP A 225 10.90 -3.43 30.47
C ASP A 225 11.99 -2.42 30.90
N LEU A 226 11.65 -1.40 31.71
CA LEU A 226 12.59 -0.37 32.14
C LEU A 226 13.40 -0.74 33.40
N VAL A 227 12.98 -1.75 34.17
CA VAL A 227 13.51 -2.02 35.52
C VAL A 227 14.81 -2.85 35.51
N THR A 228 15.17 -3.51 34.41
CA THR A 228 16.42 -4.28 34.28
C THR A 228 17.63 -3.46 33.81
N SER A 229 17.45 -2.20 33.40
CA SER A 229 18.47 -1.43 32.66
C SER A 229 19.27 -0.40 33.50
N GLN A 230 18.72 0.18 34.57
CA GLN A 230 19.32 1.37 35.21
C GLN A 230 19.59 1.26 36.72
N ARG A 231 20.72 0.65 37.07
CA ARG A 231 21.47 0.97 38.31
C ARG A 231 22.45 2.13 38.04
N ALA A 232 21.97 3.39 38.05
CA ALA A 232 22.83 4.59 38.05
C ALA A 232 22.13 5.88 38.53
N VAL A 233 21.79 5.95 39.83
CA VAL A 233 21.93 7.11 40.74
C VAL A 233 21.62 8.56 40.24
N SER A 234 20.48 9.10 40.71
CA SER A 234 20.20 10.51 41.13
C SER A 234 20.12 11.67 40.09
N THR A 235 19.30 12.73 40.19
CA THR A 235 18.22 13.15 41.14
C THR A 235 17.41 14.35 40.59
N ALA A 236 16.15 14.52 41.04
CA ALA A 236 15.31 15.76 41.04
C ALA A 236 14.85 16.35 39.68
N THR A 237 13.66 16.94 39.48
CA THR A 237 12.49 17.23 40.34
C THR A 237 11.19 17.34 39.49
N THR A 238 10.01 17.18 40.11
CA THR A 238 8.65 17.26 39.50
C THR A 238 8.01 18.68 39.69
N PRO A 239 6.71 18.99 39.39
CA PRO A 239 5.61 18.20 38.80
C PRO A 239 4.66 18.88 37.76
N THR A 240 4.00 18.02 36.97
CA THR A 240 2.59 18.01 36.47
C THR A 240 1.81 19.29 36.04
N ARG A 241 1.17 19.20 34.86
CA ARG A 241 -0.31 19.20 34.73
C ARG A 241 -0.82 18.81 33.32
N ASN A 242 -1.61 17.74 33.24
CA ASN A 242 -2.60 17.55 32.18
C ASN A 242 -3.85 18.39 32.50
N PHE A 243 -4.60 18.85 31.48
CA PHE A 243 -6.07 18.78 31.46
C PHE A 243 -6.64 19.20 30.08
N PHE A 244 -7.40 18.32 29.44
CA PHE A 244 -8.20 18.60 28.23
C PHE A 244 -9.68 18.75 28.58
N SER A 245 -10.46 19.29 27.64
CA SER A 245 -11.93 19.51 27.66
C SER A 245 -12.40 20.71 28.51
N THR A 246 -13.29 21.57 28.02
CA THR A 246 -14.74 21.28 27.94
C THR A 246 -15.40 22.00 26.75
N PHE A 247 -16.46 21.41 26.18
CA PHE A 247 -17.25 21.98 25.08
C PHE A 247 -18.30 23.04 25.53
N LEU A 248 -18.81 23.78 24.54
CA LEU A 248 -19.96 24.69 24.47
C LEU A 248 -21.29 24.12 25.08
N PRO A 249 -22.44 24.86 25.16
CA PRO A 249 -22.80 26.17 24.58
C PRO A 249 -23.59 27.15 25.50
N GLN A 250 -23.95 28.34 24.98
CA GLN A 250 -25.27 29.03 25.06
C GLN A 250 -25.17 30.37 24.30
N GLY A 251 -26.29 31.03 23.92
CA GLY A 251 -26.23 32.29 23.16
C GLY A 251 -27.53 33.10 23.17
N ARG A 252 -27.52 34.33 22.59
CA ARG A 252 -28.68 35.08 22.02
C ARG A 252 -28.38 36.59 21.79
N ARG A 253 -28.98 37.10 20.70
CA ARG A 253 -29.50 38.47 20.42
C ARG A 253 -28.60 39.53 19.74
N THR A 254 -29.26 40.22 18.80
CA THR A 254 -28.88 41.38 17.96
C THR A 254 -29.61 42.65 18.45
N PRO A 255 -29.26 43.88 17.99
CA PRO A 255 -29.75 44.49 16.71
C PRO A 255 -28.63 45.27 15.95
N GLY A 256 -28.79 45.94 14.79
CA GLY A 256 -29.93 46.23 13.89
C GLY A 256 -29.50 46.88 12.55
N LYS A 257 -30.45 47.03 11.60
CA LYS A 257 -30.40 47.52 10.18
C LYS A 257 -30.10 49.05 10.03
N PRO A 258 -29.99 49.72 8.83
CA PRO A 258 -30.56 49.45 7.46
C PRO A 258 -29.60 49.74 6.25
N LEU A 259 -29.91 49.77 4.92
CA LEU A 259 -30.90 49.17 3.97
C LEU A 259 -30.42 49.32 2.48
N GLN A 260 -31.26 48.92 1.50
CA GLN A 260 -31.25 49.10 0.01
C GLN A 260 -30.61 47.98 -0.84
N ALA A 261 -31.12 47.55 -2.02
CA ALA A 261 -32.46 47.26 -2.60
C ALA A 261 -32.36 47.26 -4.17
N ILE A 262 -33.35 46.66 -4.88
CA ILE A 262 -33.51 46.45 -6.37
C ILE A 262 -33.11 45.00 -6.78
N SER A 263 -33.98 44.01 -7.06
CA SER A 263 -35.12 43.81 -8.02
C SER A 263 -34.72 43.76 -9.50
N GLY A 264 -35.11 42.80 -10.36
CA GLY A 264 -35.91 41.58 -10.19
C GLY A 264 -36.22 40.85 -11.52
N SER A 265 -36.92 39.71 -11.42
CA SER A 265 -37.91 39.09 -12.35
C SER A 265 -37.55 38.52 -13.75
N SER A 266 -37.88 37.23 -13.93
CA SER A 266 -38.31 36.60 -15.20
C SER A 266 -39.81 36.84 -15.48
N PRO A 267 -40.36 36.53 -16.69
CA PRO A 267 -41.43 35.51 -16.75
C PRO A 267 -41.68 34.73 -18.09
N SER A 268 -42.38 33.60 -17.95
CA SER A 268 -43.48 33.01 -18.78
C SER A 268 -43.36 32.58 -20.27
N GLN A 269 -43.46 31.26 -20.47
CA GLN A 269 -44.42 30.47 -21.31
C GLN A 269 -45.14 31.04 -22.57
N ALA A 270 -45.22 30.18 -23.61
CA ALA A 270 -46.38 30.04 -24.53
C ALA A 270 -46.45 28.60 -25.13
N ALA A 271 -47.60 28.16 -25.65
CA ALA A 271 -47.87 26.76 -26.07
C ALA A 271 -48.78 26.65 -27.31
N MET A 272 -48.81 25.46 -27.96
CA MET A 272 -49.79 24.82 -28.91
C MET A 272 -49.04 23.90 -29.91
N GLY A 273 -49.55 22.78 -30.46
CA GLY A 273 -50.74 21.97 -30.17
C GLY A 273 -51.27 21.14 -31.39
N ARG A 274 -51.56 19.83 -31.17
CA ARG A 274 -52.49 18.90 -31.91
C ARG A 274 -52.00 17.90 -33.01
N LYS A 275 -52.33 16.61 -32.72
CA LYS A 275 -53.09 15.59 -33.51
C LYS A 275 -52.39 14.42 -34.25
N ASP A 276 -52.77 13.21 -33.81
CA ASP A 276 -52.62 11.85 -34.37
C ASP A 276 -53.92 11.34 -35.08
N PRO A 277 -54.07 10.06 -35.52
CA PRO A 277 -53.19 9.11 -36.25
C PRO A 277 -53.92 8.56 -37.54
N PRO A 278 -53.62 7.36 -38.14
CA PRO A 278 -54.07 6.07 -37.57
C PRO A 278 -53.18 4.80 -37.80
N SER A 279 -53.27 3.88 -36.83
CA SER A 279 -53.20 2.41 -36.88
C SER A 279 -52.37 1.62 -37.93
N ASN A 280 -51.57 0.68 -37.42
CA ASN A 280 -51.74 -0.74 -37.80
C ASN A 280 -51.31 -1.70 -36.67
N GLN A 281 -52.06 -2.78 -36.43
CA GLN A 281 -51.75 -3.82 -35.45
C GLN A 281 -51.31 -5.12 -36.15
N VAL A 282 -50.33 -5.83 -35.58
CA VAL A 282 -50.27 -7.30 -35.65
C VAL A 282 -49.87 -7.85 -34.28
N SER A 283 -50.61 -8.85 -33.81
CA SER A 283 -50.43 -9.53 -32.54
C SER A 283 -49.70 -10.87 -32.69
N VAL A 284 -48.84 -11.22 -31.73
CA VAL A 284 -48.50 -12.63 -31.46
C VAL A 284 -48.62 -12.89 -29.96
N LYS A 285 -49.44 -13.89 -29.60
CA LYS A 285 -49.48 -14.48 -28.25
C LYS A 285 -48.48 -15.63 -28.18
N VAL A 286 -47.72 -15.74 -27.09
CA VAL A 286 -47.24 -17.05 -26.59
C VAL A 286 -47.51 -17.11 -25.10
N SER A 287 -48.23 -18.14 -24.65
CA SER A 287 -48.55 -18.36 -23.23
C SER A 287 -47.48 -19.22 -22.57
N TYR A 288 -46.81 -18.74 -21.52
CA TYR A 288 -46.07 -19.62 -20.60
C TYR A 288 -45.79 -19.05 -19.20
N VAL A 289 -46.69 -18.22 -18.63
CA VAL A 289 -46.50 -17.68 -17.25
C VAL A 289 -47.79 -17.69 -16.42
N GLN A 290 -48.46 -18.85 -16.31
CA GLN A 290 -49.61 -18.99 -15.40
C GLN A 290 -49.57 -20.21 -14.47
N THR A 291 -48.47 -20.98 -14.48
CA THR A 291 -48.19 -22.07 -13.53
C THR A 291 -47.23 -21.65 -12.41
N VAL A 292 -46.35 -20.66 -12.65
CA VAL A 292 -45.36 -20.20 -11.67
C VAL A 292 -46.00 -19.40 -10.52
N LEU A 293 -47.10 -18.67 -10.77
CA LEU A 293 -47.75 -17.81 -9.77
C LEU A 293 -48.57 -18.56 -8.69
N ARG A 294 -48.64 -19.90 -8.71
CA ARG A 294 -49.21 -20.68 -7.59
C ARG A 294 -48.16 -21.30 -6.65
N VAL A 295 -46.90 -21.35 -7.05
CA VAL A 295 -45.80 -21.80 -6.16
C VAL A 295 -45.33 -20.65 -5.25
N PHE A 296 -45.43 -19.40 -5.72
CA PHE A 296 -44.91 -18.23 -5.01
C PHE A 296 -45.71 -17.76 -3.78
N ASN A 297 -46.90 -18.32 -3.52
CA ASN A 297 -47.79 -17.86 -2.44
C ASN A 297 -48.00 -18.89 -1.29
N LEU A 298 -47.31 -20.03 -1.31
CA LEU A 298 -47.25 -20.98 -0.17
C LEU A 298 -45.87 -21.10 0.47
N HIS A 299 -44.83 -20.48 -0.10
CA HIS A 299 -43.48 -20.54 0.46
C HIS A 299 -43.15 -19.39 1.44
N PHE A 300 -44.01 -18.37 1.55
CA PHE A 300 -43.73 -17.20 2.39
C PHE A 300 -44.10 -17.38 3.87
N GLU A 301 -45.03 -18.29 4.21
CA GLU A 301 -45.34 -18.61 5.62
C GLU A 301 -44.53 -19.79 6.19
N LEU A 302 -44.03 -20.71 5.35
CA LEU A 302 -43.34 -21.91 5.85
C LEU A 302 -41.93 -21.60 6.40
N VAL A 303 -41.30 -20.52 5.93
CA VAL A 303 -39.94 -20.11 6.33
C VAL A 303 -39.91 -19.54 7.76
N PHE A 304 -40.99 -18.90 8.24
CA PHE A 304 -41.04 -18.36 9.60
C PHE A 304 -41.29 -19.42 10.69
N SER A 305 -41.84 -20.59 10.33
CA SER A 305 -42.16 -21.66 11.30
C SER A 305 -40.96 -22.60 11.57
N VAL A 306 -40.09 -22.81 10.58
CA VAL A 306 -38.92 -23.72 10.72
C VAL A 306 -37.82 -23.13 11.62
N VAL A 307 -37.73 -21.81 11.77
CA VAL A 307 -36.68 -21.14 12.57
C VAL A 307 -36.97 -21.17 14.08
N TYR A 308 -38.23 -21.36 14.50
CA TYR A 308 -38.60 -21.42 15.92
C TYR A 308 -38.86 -22.84 16.47
N ALA A 309 -38.87 -23.87 15.63
CA ALA A 309 -39.23 -25.24 15.98
C ALA A 309 -38.08 -26.26 15.81
N ARG A 310 -36.88 -25.94 16.33
CA ARG A 310 -35.80 -26.93 16.58
C ARG A 310 -35.00 -26.64 17.86
N ARG A 311 -35.72 -26.50 18.97
CA ARG A 311 -35.18 -26.62 20.33
C ARG A 311 -35.93 -27.77 21.03
N GLN A 312 -35.18 -28.63 21.71
CA GLN A 312 -35.57 -29.91 22.34
C GLN A 312 -35.66 -31.12 21.40
N GLU A 313 -35.34 -32.29 21.99
CA GLU A 313 -35.21 -33.63 21.40
C GLU A 313 -34.02 -33.82 20.42
N PHE A 314 -33.08 -34.77 20.59
CA PHE A 314 -32.95 -35.92 21.53
C PHE A 314 -31.52 -36.02 22.13
N PHE A 315 -31.43 -36.42 23.39
CA PHE A 315 -30.23 -37.01 24.04
C PHE A 315 -30.17 -38.52 23.71
N VAL A 316 -29.27 -39.35 24.31
CA VAL A 316 -29.11 -40.83 24.09
C VAL A 316 -28.26 -41.16 22.84
N LEU A 317 -27.16 -41.95 22.86
CA LEU A 317 -26.43 -42.69 23.90
C LEU A 317 -24.92 -42.80 23.53
N VAL A 318 -24.04 -42.51 24.49
CA VAL A 318 -22.87 -43.33 24.91
C VAL A 318 -21.81 -43.79 23.86
N SER A 319 -20.62 -43.17 23.95
CA SER A 319 -19.27 -43.75 24.20
C SER A 319 -19.09 -45.29 24.15
N PRO A 320 -17.89 -45.86 23.81
CA PRO A 320 -16.75 -45.72 24.73
C PRO A 320 -15.29 -45.95 24.22
N PHE A 321 -14.35 -45.76 25.17
CA PHE A 321 -12.94 -46.24 25.23
C PHE A 321 -11.90 -45.54 24.29
N MET A 322 -10.77 -44.93 24.70
CA MET A 322 -9.81 -45.10 25.85
C MET A 322 -9.21 -46.54 25.90
N CYS A 323 -7.95 -46.86 26.18
CA CYS A 323 -6.71 -46.19 26.61
C CYS A 323 -5.55 -47.19 26.26
N TYR A 324 -4.28 -46.83 26.03
CA TYR A 324 -3.12 -46.87 26.98
C TYR A 324 -1.85 -46.71 26.07
N LEU A 325 -0.83 -45.87 26.31
CA LEU A 325 0.15 -45.68 27.42
C LEU A 325 1.39 -46.60 27.39
N GLN A 326 2.58 -45.94 27.46
CA GLN A 326 3.91 -46.40 27.92
C GLN A 326 4.65 -47.46 27.03
N THR A 327 5.86 -47.21 26.46
CA THR A 327 7.23 -46.96 27.03
C THR A 327 7.79 -48.17 27.82
N PRO A 328 9.12 -48.37 28.08
CA PRO A 328 10.27 -47.44 27.95
C PRO A 328 11.65 -48.07 27.54
N GLU A 329 12.75 -47.28 27.68
CA GLU A 329 14.16 -47.68 27.94
C GLU A 329 15.04 -48.36 26.86
N LYS A 330 16.40 -48.35 26.91
CA LYS A 330 17.48 -47.37 27.31
C LYS A 330 18.87 -48.00 27.02
N LYS A 331 19.96 -47.20 27.10
CA LYS A 331 21.41 -47.53 27.05
C LYS A 331 22.01 -47.90 25.66
N GLY A 332 23.25 -47.55 25.34
CA GLY A 332 24.19 -46.64 26.04
C GLY A 332 25.66 -46.80 25.59
N GLU A 333 26.50 -45.77 25.87
CA GLU A 333 27.98 -45.79 26.03
C GLU A 333 28.86 -46.23 24.83
N LEU A 334 30.13 -45.84 24.63
CA LEU A 334 31.03 -44.76 25.10
C LEU A 334 32.26 -44.78 24.16
N GLY A 335 33.05 -43.70 24.04
CA GLY A 335 34.38 -43.77 23.37
C GLY A 335 34.93 -42.43 22.86
N GLU A 336 35.99 -41.92 23.51
CA GLU A 336 36.75 -40.74 23.11
C GLU A 336 37.89 -41.07 22.12
N VAL A 337 38.42 -40.05 21.44
CA VAL A 337 39.87 -39.67 21.34
C VAL A 337 40.11 -38.82 20.07
N GLU A 338 40.95 -37.79 20.20
CA GLU A 338 41.27 -36.76 19.19
C GLU A 338 42.81 -36.76 18.87
N PRO A 339 43.36 -35.79 18.11
CA PRO A 339 43.71 -35.79 16.67
C PRO A 339 45.21 -36.11 16.39
N PRO A 340 45.82 -35.76 15.22
CA PRO A 340 46.43 -34.41 15.05
C PRO A 340 46.60 -33.84 13.59
N THR A 341 46.81 -32.51 13.47
CA THR A 341 47.71 -31.72 12.54
C THR A 341 47.72 -31.97 11.00
N GLU A 342 48.04 -31.07 10.05
CA GLU A 342 48.40 -29.62 9.90
C GLU A 342 48.28 -29.29 8.37
N SER A 343 48.01 -28.08 7.84
CA SER A 343 49.00 -27.00 7.64
C SER A 343 48.45 -25.80 6.79
N SER A 344 48.98 -24.60 7.09
CA SER A 344 49.01 -23.29 6.37
C SER A 344 48.53 -23.14 4.89
N SER A 345 47.93 -22.02 4.46
CA SER A 345 48.60 -20.69 4.39
C SER A 345 47.66 -19.53 3.90
N GLU A 346 47.95 -18.29 4.30
CA GLU A 346 47.35 -17.05 3.78
C GLU A 346 48.03 -16.57 2.47
N PRO A 347 47.57 -15.46 1.85
CA PRO A 347 48.20 -14.19 2.22
C PRO A 347 47.24 -13.01 2.46
N THR A 348 47.67 -12.12 3.34
CA THR A 348 47.18 -10.76 3.54
C THR A 348 47.81 -9.81 2.52
N ASP A 349 47.11 -8.72 2.15
CA ASP A 349 47.80 -7.44 1.95
C ASP A 349 46.87 -6.24 2.17
N SER A 350 47.42 -5.17 2.73
CA SER A 350 46.67 -3.98 3.14
C SER A 350 47.49 -2.71 2.94
N SER A 351 46.98 -1.74 2.18
CA SER A 351 47.67 -0.48 1.90
C SER A 351 46.85 0.74 2.33
N ASN A 352 46.85 1.01 3.63
CA ASN A 352 46.46 2.31 4.17
C ASN A 352 47.52 3.36 3.84
N SER A 353 47.25 4.26 2.90
CA SER A 353 48.03 5.50 2.72
C SER A 353 47.40 6.64 3.52
N ARG A 354 48.01 7.00 4.65
CA ARG A 354 47.68 8.23 5.38
C ARG A 354 48.27 9.43 4.63
N SER A 355 47.41 10.35 4.19
CA SER A 355 47.77 11.76 4.01
C SER A 355 47.02 12.59 5.06
N CYS A 356 47.73 13.53 5.69
CA CYS A 356 47.16 14.43 6.70
C CYS A 356 46.97 15.83 6.11
N GLY A 357 45.87 16.50 6.47
CA GLY A 357 45.82 17.97 6.46
C GLY A 357 44.87 18.65 5.48
N ALA A 358 43.57 18.43 5.64
CA ALA A 358 42.51 19.42 5.38
C ALA A 358 41.30 19.06 6.24
N GLY A 359 40.49 20.04 6.67
CA GLY A 359 39.37 19.79 7.57
C GLY A 359 38.33 18.85 6.94
N GLN A 360 38.10 17.69 7.55
CA GLN A 360 37.02 16.80 7.15
C GLN A 360 35.71 17.33 7.73
N GLU A 361 34.82 17.84 6.88
CA GLU A 361 33.39 17.77 7.17
C GLU A 361 33.03 16.28 7.35
N GLU A 362 32.18 15.95 8.32
CA GLU A 362 31.69 14.57 8.45
C GLU A 362 30.85 14.22 7.20
N PRO A 363 30.95 12.98 6.68
CA PRO A 363 30.24 12.60 5.47
C PRO A 363 28.72 12.60 5.73
N PRO A 364 27.91 13.42 5.04
CA PRO A 364 26.51 13.68 5.40
C PRO A 364 25.58 12.46 5.38
N PHE A 365 26.05 11.31 4.91
CA PHE A 365 25.35 10.03 4.97
C PHE A 365 26.20 8.93 5.61
N ILE A 366 25.62 8.26 6.62
CA ILE A 366 26.13 6.99 7.14
C ILE A 366 25.47 5.85 6.35
N LYS A 367 26.27 5.01 5.69
CA LYS A 367 25.79 3.77 5.06
C LYS A 367 25.55 2.69 6.12
N LEU A 368 24.28 2.48 6.50
CA LEU A 368 23.87 1.53 7.53
C LEU A 368 23.96 0.07 7.08
N SER A 369 23.46 -0.22 5.87
CA SER A 369 23.44 -1.57 5.30
C SER A 369 23.57 -1.54 3.78
N GLN A 370 23.97 -2.68 3.20
CA GLN A 370 23.85 -2.92 1.77
C GLN A 370 23.47 -4.38 1.52
N GLU A 371 22.31 -4.58 0.92
CA GLU A 371 21.73 -5.89 0.62
C GLU A 371 21.73 -6.12 -0.89
N GLU A 372 21.85 -7.38 -1.33
CA GLU A 372 21.88 -7.75 -2.75
C GLU A 372 20.66 -8.62 -3.09
N TYR A 373 19.80 -8.10 -3.96
CA TYR A 373 18.76 -8.87 -4.62
C TYR A 373 19.31 -9.39 -5.95
N GLY A 374 19.37 -10.72 -6.09
CA GLY A 374 20.10 -11.39 -7.16
C GLY A 374 19.32 -12.43 -7.94
N GLU A 375 17.98 -12.35 -7.96
CA GLU A 375 17.10 -13.31 -8.66
C GLU A 375 16.94 -13.07 -10.17
N HIS A 376 17.35 -11.91 -10.70
CA HIS A 376 17.46 -11.72 -12.15
C HIS A 376 18.74 -12.41 -12.66
N HIS A 377 18.65 -12.98 -13.85
CA HIS A 377 19.74 -13.73 -14.50
C HIS A 377 20.31 -12.99 -15.71
N SER A 378 19.72 -11.83 -16.03
CA SER A 378 20.00 -11.01 -17.20
C SER A 378 20.03 -9.53 -16.79
N SER A 379 20.66 -8.70 -17.63
CA SER A 379 20.85 -7.26 -17.36
C SER A 379 19.55 -6.54 -17.03
N ILE A 380 19.58 -5.69 -16.01
CA ILE A 380 18.43 -4.89 -15.60
C ILE A 380 18.21 -3.74 -16.60
N MET A 381 16.94 -3.46 -16.90
CA MET A 381 16.49 -2.36 -17.75
C MET A 381 15.89 -1.22 -16.94
N HIS A 382 15.04 -1.56 -15.96
CA HIS A 382 14.37 -0.61 -15.08
C HIS A 382 14.34 -1.16 -13.65
N CYS A 383 14.45 -0.27 -12.67
CA CYS A 383 14.32 -0.59 -11.26
C CYS A 383 13.69 0.62 -10.55
N ARG A 384 12.53 0.42 -9.89
CA ARG A 384 11.73 1.49 -9.29
C ARG A 384 11.13 1.08 -7.95
N VAL A 385 11.32 1.90 -6.93
CA VAL A 385 10.56 1.78 -5.67
C VAL A 385 9.12 2.25 -5.90
N ASP A 386 8.15 1.65 -5.21
CA ASP A 386 6.78 2.16 -5.19
C ASP A 386 6.68 3.47 -4.39
N CYS A 387 5.64 4.26 -4.64
CA CYS A 387 5.42 5.53 -3.94
C CYS A 387 5.23 5.38 -2.41
N SER A 388 5.09 4.14 -1.91
CA SER A 388 4.98 3.82 -0.48
C SER A 388 6.33 3.53 0.19
N GLY A 389 7.41 3.33 -0.58
CA GLY A 389 8.74 2.98 -0.07
C GLY A 389 8.86 1.54 0.44
N ARG A 390 8.01 0.61 -0.03
CA ARG A 390 7.88 -0.77 0.52
C ARG A 390 8.11 -1.87 -0.49
N ARG A 391 7.84 -1.60 -1.77
CA ARG A 391 8.01 -2.55 -2.87
C ARG A 391 8.98 -1.97 -3.89
N VAL A 392 9.66 -2.86 -4.58
CA VAL A 392 10.47 -2.55 -5.76
C VAL A 392 9.94 -3.38 -6.91
N ALA A 393 9.81 -2.75 -8.07
CA ALA A 393 9.60 -3.43 -9.35
C ALA A 393 10.88 -3.31 -10.17
N SER A 394 11.46 -4.46 -10.53
CA SER A 394 12.63 -4.55 -11.39
C SER A 394 12.31 -5.36 -12.64
N LEU A 395 12.82 -4.90 -13.79
CA LEU A 395 12.60 -5.48 -15.11
C LEU A 395 13.96 -5.70 -15.79
N ASP A 396 14.18 -6.89 -16.35
CA ASP A 396 15.37 -7.22 -17.14
C ASP A 396 15.15 -7.21 -18.67
N VAL A 397 16.24 -7.40 -19.42
CA VAL A 397 16.26 -7.48 -20.89
C VAL A 397 15.35 -8.58 -21.44
N ASP A 398 15.18 -9.68 -20.70
CA ASP A 398 14.39 -10.85 -21.13
C ASP A 398 12.88 -10.64 -20.93
N GLY A 399 12.47 -9.51 -20.36
CA GLY A 399 11.06 -9.21 -20.09
C GLY A 399 10.52 -9.86 -18.81
N VAL A 400 11.41 -10.28 -17.89
CA VAL A 400 11.04 -10.73 -16.56
C VAL A 400 10.90 -9.51 -15.66
N ILE A 401 9.71 -9.36 -15.06
CA ILE A 401 9.47 -8.39 -14.00
C ILE A 401 9.43 -9.12 -12.67
N LYS A 402 10.16 -8.62 -11.68
CA LYS A 402 10.09 -9.08 -10.30
C LYS A 402 9.59 -7.94 -9.43
N VAL A 403 8.55 -8.22 -8.64
CA VAL A 403 8.02 -7.32 -7.63
C VAL A 403 8.36 -7.91 -6.27
N TRP A 404 9.20 -7.21 -5.51
CA TRP A 404 9.75 -7.67 -4.25
C TRP A 404 9.65 -6.61 -3.15
N SER A 405 9.67 -7.03 -1.89
CA SER A 405 9.82 -6.15 -0.73
C SER A 405 11.17 -6.38 -0.09
N PHE A 406 11.75 -5.36 0.55
CA PHE A 406 13.01 -5.48 1.31
C PHE A 406 12.82 -5.41 2.83
N ASN A 407 11.80 -4.69 3.30
CA ASN A 407 11.50 -4.60 4.73
C ASN A 407 10.37 -5.59 5.11
N PRO A 408 10.55 -6.48 6.12
CA PRO A 408 11.73 -6.66 6.96
C PRO A 408 12.83 -7.58 6.37
N ILE A 409 12.54 -8.29 5.27
CA ILE A 409 13.49 -9.17 4.58
C ILE A 409 13.25 -9.06 3.06
N MET A 410 14.32 -9.06 2.26
CA MET A 410 14.28 -9.22 0.80
C MET A 410 13.49 -10.47 0.38
N GLN A 411 12.33 -10.28 -0.24
CA GLN A 411 11.44 -11.35 -0.69
C GLN A 411 10.64 -10.96 -1.93
N THR A 412 10.67 -11.84 -2.93
CA THR A 412 9.83 -11.74 -4.13
C THR A 412 8.37 -12.04 -3.82
N LYS A 413 7.48 -11.10 -4.17
CA LYS A 413 6.03 -11.21 -4.00
C LYS A 413 5.33 -11.64 -5.29
N ALA A 414 5.83 -11.18 -6.44
CA ALA A 414 5.39 -11.63 -7.76
C ALA A 414 6.58 -11.73 -8.73
N THR A 415 6.51 -12.68 -9.66
CA THR A 415 7.35 -12.73 -10.86
C THR A 415 6.40 -12.80 -12.07
N ILE A 416 6.65 -11.97 -13.07
CA ILE A 416 5.79 -11.78 -14.24
C ILE A 416 6.68 -11.97 -15.47
N MET A 417 6.28 -12.86 -16.38
CA MET A 417 6.98 -13.10 -17.64
C MET A 417 6.18 -12.44 -18.77
N SER A 418 6.74 -11.42 -19.42
CA SER A 418 6.14 -10.88 -20.63
C SER A 418 6.51 -11.74 -21.85
N LYS A 419 5.54 -12.01 -22.73
CA LYS A 419 5.81 -12.65 -24.04
C LYS A 419 6.39 -11.68 -25.07
N SER A 420 6.27 -10.38 -24.81
CA SER A 420 6.73 -9.29 -25.66
C SER A 420 7.82 -8.49 -24.94
N PRO A 421 8.83 -7.95 -25.65
CA PRO A 421 9.86 -7.13 -25.02
C PRO A 421 9.22 -5.93 -24.32
N LEU A 422 9.68 -5.63 -23.11
CA LEU A 422 9.23 -4.47 -22.34
C LEU A 422 10.30 -3.38 -22.40
N MET A 423 9.86 -2.15 -22.63
CA MET A 423 10.73 -0.98 -22.88
C MET A 423 10.63 0.05 -21.75
N SER A 424 9.49 0.12 -21.06
CA SER A 424 9.24 1.03 -19.93
C SER A 424 8.44 0.33 -18.82
N LEU A 425 8.70 0.75 -17.58
CA LEU A 425 8.04 0.27 -16.37
C LEU A 425 7.88 1.44 -15.41
N GLU A 426 6.66 1.66 -14.92
CA GLU A 426 6.34 2.79 -14.03
C GLU A 426 5.25 2.39 -13.02
N TRP A 427 5.38 2.81 -11.76
CA TRP A 427 4.36 2.58 -10.74
C TRP A 427 3.17 3.54 -10.91
N ALA A 428 1.96 3.06 -10.63
CA ALA A 428 0.83 3.96 -10.46
C ALA A 428 1.00 4.76 -9.15
N THR A 429 0.89 6.08 -9.25
CA THR A 429 0.98 6.99 -8.10
C THR A 429 -0.08 6.67 -7.04
N LYS A 430 -1.30 6.33 -7.47
CA LYS A 430 -2.41 5.83 -6.64
C LYS A 430 -3.29 4.86 -7.46
N PRO A 431 -3.58 3.63 -6.97
CA PRO A 431 -3.04 2.97 -5.78
C PRO A 431 -1.67 2.33 -6.02
N ASP A 432 -0.89 2.23 -4.94
CA ASP A 432 0.51 1.75 -4.89
C ASP A 432 0.75 0.30 -5.37
N ARG A 433 -0.31 -0.46 -5.64
CA ARG A 433 -0.23 -1.86 -6.13
C ARG A 433 -0.23 -2.02 -7.65
N LEU A 434 -0.54 -0.97 -8.41
CA LEU A 434 -0.66 -1.06 -9.86
C LEU A 434 0.65 -0.67 -10.54
N LEU A 435 1.00 -1.42 -11.58
CA LEU A 435 2.22 -1.25 -12.35
C LEU A 435 1.85 -1.08 -13.83
N LEU A 436 2.34 -0.02 -14.46
CA LEU A 436 2.26 0.18 -15.90
C LEU A 436 3.48 -0.43 -16.59
N LEU A 437 3.23 -1.19 -17.65
CA LEU A 437 4.23 -1.94 -18.39
C LEU A 437 4.12 -1.61 -19.88
N GLY A 438 5.07 -0.84 -20.41
CA GLY A 438 5.11 -0.43 -21.81
C GLY A 438 5.90 -1.43 -22.65
N SER A 439 5.28 -2.01 -23.66
CA SER A 439 5.91 -3.00 -24.55
C SER A 439 6.56 -2.38 -25.79
N GLY A 440 7.38 -3.18 -26.47
CA GLY A 440 7.88 -2.88 -27.81
C GLY A 440 6.92 -3.23 -28.95
N VAL A 441 5.66 -3.62 -28.64
CA VAL A 441 4.64 -4.07 -29.61
C VAL A 441 3.36 -3.23 -29.57
N GLY A 442 3.46 -1.99 -29.08
CA GLY A 442 2.37 -1.02 -29.07
C GLY A 442 1.38 -1.20 -27.94
N THR A 443 1.73 -1.93 -26.87
CA THR A 443 0.79 -2.18 -25.77
C THR A 443 1.29 -1.67 -24.42
N VAL A 444 0.41 -1.00 -23.68
CA VAL A 444 0.61 -0.65 -22.27
C VAL A 444 -0.30 -1.55 -21.42
N ARG A 445 0.29 -2.36 -20.55
CA ARG A 445 -0.46 -3.23 -19.64
C ARG A 445 -0.53 -2.60 -18.25
N LEU A 446 -1.72 -2.58 -17.66
CA LEU A 446 -1.91 -2.27 -16.24
C LEU A 446 -1.97 -3.58 -15.47
N TYR A 447 -0.94 -3.87 -14.68
CA TYR A 447 -0.82 -5.08 -13.87
C TYR A 447 -1.13 -4.78 -12.40
N ASP A 448 -1.94 -5.64 -11.76
CA ASP A 448 -2.19 -5.58 -10.32
C ASP A 448 -1.24 -6.54 -9.59
N THR A 449 -0.34 -5.98 -8.78
CA THR A 449 0.71 -6.75 -8.07
C THR A 449 0.18 -7.56 -6.89
N GLU A 450 -1.00 -7.22 -6.35
CA GLU A 450 -1.65 -7.96 -5.27
C GLU A 450 -2.50 -9.10 -5.83
N ALA A 451 -3.34 -8.79 -6.83
CA ALA A 451 -4.18 -9.79 -7.51
C ALA A 451 -3.40 -10.63 -8.56
N LYS A 452 -2.11 -10.33 -8.76
CA LYS A 452 -1.15 -10.99 -9.65
C LYS A 452 -1.62 -11.19 -11.10
N LYS A 453 -2.40 -10.23 -11.63
CA LYS A 453 -3.02 -10.33 -12.96
C LYS A 453 -2.95 -9.01 -13.74
N ASN A 454 -2.94 -9.12 -15.07
CA ASN A 454 -3.24 -7.98 -15.93
C ASN A 454 -4.71 -7.57 -15.72
N LEU A 455 -4.95 -6.28 -15.50
CA LEU A 455 -6.30 -5.70 -15.44
C LEU A 455 -6.77 -5.26 -16.82
N TYR A 456 -5.91 -4.50 -17.52
CA TYR A 456 -6.20 -3.92 -18.83
C TYR A 456 -4.96 -3.95 -19.71
N GLU A 457 -5.18 -4.08 -21.03
CA GLU A 457 -4.17 -3.92 -22.07
C GLU A 457 -4.65 -2.82 -23.02
N MET A 458 -3.88 -1.74 -23.10
CA MET A 458 -4.14 -0.56 -23.91
C MET A 458 -3.29 -0.67 -25.18
N ASN A 459 -3.95 -0.77 -26.34
CA ASN A 459 -3.28 -0.81 -27.63
C ASN A 459 -3.12 0.61 -28.17
N ILE A 460 -1.89 0.95 -28.54
CA ILE A 460 -1.47 2.18 -29.20
C ILE A 460 -1.25 1.85 -30.69
N ASP A 461 -1.26 2.89 -31.54
CA ASP A 461 -1.11 2.78 -32.99
C ASP A 461 0.07 1.90 -33.43
N GLU A 462 -0.20 0.98 -34.36
CA GLU A 462 0.79 0.07 -34.97
C GLU A 462 1.93 0.82 -35.67
N ALA A 463 1.71 2.08 -36.07
CA ALA A 463 2.75 2.93 -36.62
C ALA A 463 3.89 3.21 -35.62
N HIS A 464 3.60 3.24 -34.31
CA HIS A 464 4.54 3.64 -33.24
C HIS A 464 4.56 2.64 -32.06
N PRO A 465 4.99 1.39 -32.28
CA PRO A 465 4.82 0.32 -31.30
C PRO A 465 5.82 0.35 -30.13
N ARG A 466 6.84 1.21 -30.12
CA ARG A 466 7.87 1.18 -29.08
C ARG A 466 7.53 2.14 -27.95
N ILE A 467 7.04 1.63 -26.81
CA ILE A 467 6.66 2.48 -25.67
C ILE A 467 7.88 2.80 -24.81
N LEU A 468 8.55 3.91 -25.12
CA LEU A 468 9.86 4.27 -24.57
C LEU A 468 9.79 4.79 -23.13
N SER A 469 8.75 5.56 -22.81
CA SER A 469 8.58 6.20 -21.49
C SER A 469 7.13 6.16 -21.05
N LEU A 470 6.93 6.02 -19.74
CA LEU A 470 5.65 6.07 -19.05
C LEU A 470 5.82 6.97 -17.83
N ALA A 471 4.87 7.88 -17.60
CA ALA A 471 4.82 8.71 -16.41
C ALA A 471 3.39 8.80 -15.89
N CYS A 472 3.17 8.47 -14.62
CA CYS A 472 1.87 8.61 -13.98
C CYS A 472 1.67 10.04 -13.47
N SER A 473 0.48 10.63 -13.70
CA SER A 473 0.13 11.90 -13.04
C SER A 473 0.10 11.70 -11.52
N PRO A 474 0.62 12.64 -10.70
CA PRO A 474 0.50 12.61 -9.23
C PRO A 474 -0.94 12.49 -8.70
N SER A 475 -1.93 12.88 -9.50
CA SER A 475 -3.35 12.71 -9.21
C SER A 475 -3.84 11.25 -9.28
N GLY A 476 -3.14 10.39 -10.03
CA GLY A 476 -3.52 9.01 -10.32
C GLY A 476 -4.69 8.85 -11.31
N SER A 477 -5.22 9.93 -11.89
CA SER A 477 -6.32 9.85 -12.86
C SER A 477 -5.89 9.44 -14.27
N SER A 478 -4.66 9.78 -14.63
CA SER A 478 -4.13 9.68 -15.99
C SER A 478 -2.64 9.38 -15.97
N PHE A 479 -2.13 8.89 -17.09
CA PHE A 479 -0.70 8.71 -17.34
C PHE A 479 -0.37 9.17 -18.76
N VAL A 480 0.89 9.55 -18.96
CA VAL A 480 1.44 9.88 -20.26
C VAL A 480 2.30 8.71 -20.73
N CYS A 481 2.19 8.37 -22.01
CA CYS A 481 3.09 7.42 -22.67
C CYS A 481 3.76 8.05 -23.89
N SER A 482 5.05 7.77 -24.05
CA SER A 482 5.80 8.04 -25.27
C SER A 482 5.82 6.79 -26.14
N ALA A 483 5.42 6.95 -27.40
CA ALA A 483 5.33 5.88 -28.39
C ALA A 483 6.19 6.25 -29.61
N ALA A 484 7.09 5.36 -30.04
CA ALA A 484 8.01 5.62 -31.14
C ALA A 484 7.88 4.60 -32.28
N ALA A 485 8.04 5.09 -33.51
CA ALA A 485 8.20 4.28 -34.70
C ALA A 485 9.38 3.32 -34.58
N HIS A 486 9.40 2.26 -35.40
CA HIS A 486 10.62 1.47 -35.60
C HIS A 486 11.72 2.34 -36.22
N SER A 487 12.97 2.15 -35.78
CA SER A 487 14.12 2.78 -36.44
C SER A 487 14.24 2.18 -37.85
N ARG A 488 14.05 3.00 -38.88
CA ARG A 488 14.19 2.58 -40.28
C ARG A 488 15.67 2.50 -40.61
N SER A 489 16.26 1.31 -40.49
CA SER A 489 17.57 1.03 -41.07
C SER A 489 17.46 1.11 -42.60
N GLY A 490 17.86 2.24 -43.16
CA GLY A 490 17.84 2.47 -44.60
C GLY A 490 18.80 1.51 -45.31
N SER A 491 18.25 0.60 -46.12
CA SER A 491 18.99 -0.10 -47.16
C SER A 491 19.27 0.87 -48.31
N GLY A 492 20.50 1.34 -48.43
CA GLY A 492 20.92 2.23 -49.51
C GLY A 492 22.18 3.00 -49.16
N GLU A 493 23.24 2.83 -49.95
CA GLU A 493 24.50 3.54 -49.77
C GLU A 493 24.41 5.01 -50.21
N SER A 494 25.42 5.81 -49.81
CA SER A 494 25.75 7.13 -50.38
C SER A 494 24.82 8.33 -50.11
N ALA A 495 24.70 8.74 -48.85
CA ALA A 495 24.42 10.13 -48.47
C ALA A 495 25.13 10.49 -47.13
N PRO A 496 25.56 11.75 -46.91
CA PRO A 496 26.13 12.15 -45.63
C PRO A 496 25.07 12.06 -44.53
N ARG A 497 25.43 11.48 -43.38
CA ARG A 497 24.51 11.16 -42.29
C ARG A 497 24.03 12.42 -41.57
N LEU A 498 22.82 12.87 -41.88
CA LEU A 498 21.98 13.55 -40.90
C LEU A 498 21.61 12.54 -39.80
N PRO A 499 21.44 12.96 -38.53
CA PRO A 499 20.93 12.07 -37.49
C PRO A 499 19.54 11.58 -37.90
N ILE A 500 19.34 10.25 -37.91
CA ILE A 500 18.06 9.64 -38.26
C ILE A 500 17.13 9.80 -37.07
N THR A 501 16.43 10.93 -37.01
CA THR A 501 15.41 11.19 -35.99
C THR A 501 14.28 10.16 -36.13
N VAL A 502 14.13 9.31 -35.12
CA VAL A 502 13.01 8.36 -35.06
C VAL A 502 11.74 9.15 -34.77
N SER A 503 10.71 8.97 -35.59
CA SER A 503 9.43 9.62 -35.34
C SER A 503 8.69 9.04 -34.14
N GLY A 504 7.96 9.87 -33.40
CA GLY A 504 7.19 9.43 -32.24
C GLY A 504 6.05 10.36 -31.85
N GLN A 505 5.25 9.90 -30.88
CA GLN A 505 4.07 10.55 -30.34
C GLN A 505 4.13 10.57 -28.81
N LEU A 506 3.47 11.56 -28.22
CA LEU A 506 3.21 11.65 -26.79
C LEU A 506 1.70 11.61 -26.58
N LEU A 507 1.21 10.64 -25.83
CA LEU A 507 -0.22 10.37 -25.64
C LEU A 507 -0.60 10.47 -24.17
N LEU A 508 -1.73 11.12 -23.88
CA LEU A 508 -2.35 11.16 -22.56
C LEU A 508 -3.48 10.14 -22.49
N TRP A 509 -3.43 9.26 -21.49
CA TRP A 509 -4.41 8.20 -21.27
C TRP A 509 -5.08 8.34 -19.91
N ASP A 510 -6.38 8.06 -19.87
CA ASP A 510 -7.16 7.96 -18.63
C ASP A 510 -6.99 6.56 -18.02
N THR A 511 -6.46 6.49 -16.80
CA THR A 511 -6.19 5.22 -16.11
C THR A 511 -7.47 4.47 -15.73
N LYS A 512 -8.60 5.17 -15.56
CA LYS A 512 -9.89 4.58 -15.13
C LYS A 512 -10.76 4.16 -16.30
N THR A 513 -10.82 4.99 -17.35
CA THR A 513 -11.66 4.71 -18.53
C THR A 513 -10.92 3.93 -19.60
N VAL A 514 -9.58 3.82 -19.51
CA VAL A 514 -8.72 3.04 -20.42
C VAL A 514 -8.84 3.58 -21.86
N LYS A 515 -8.86 4.91 -21.98
CA LYS A 515 -8.99 5.64 -23.25
C LYS A 515 -7.93 6.71 -23.39
N GLN A 516 -7.43 6.87 -24.61
CA GLN A 516 -6.66 8.03 -25.02
C GLN A 516 -7.55 9.28 -24.89
N GLN A 517 -7.11 10.25 -24.10
CA GLN A 517 -7.77 11.54 -23.94
C GLN A 517 -7.23 12.56 -24.95
N LEU A 518 -5.92 12.55 -25.19
CA LEU A 518 -5.24 13.55 -25.99
C LEU A 518 -3.93 13.00 -26.59
N GLN A 519 -3.50 13.59 -27.70
CA GLN A 519 -2.16 13.46 -28.27
C GLN A 519 -1.55 14.86 -28.27
N PHE A 520 -0.34 15.02 -27.71
CA PHE A 520 0.32 16.33 -27.66
C PHE A 520 0.92 16.68 -29.02
N SER A 521 0.92 17.97 -29.38
CA SER A 521 1.67 18.46 -30.53
C SER A 521 3.17 18.45 -30.22
N LEU A 522 3.95 17.79 -31.07
CA LEU A 522 5.41 17.74 -30.99
C LEU A 522 5.97 18.55 -32.16
N GLU A 523 6.12 19.85 -31.94
CA GLU A 523 6.67 20.77 -32.94
C GLU A 523 8.22 20.83 -32.85
N PRO A 524 8.92 21.12 -33.96
CA PRO A 524 8.41 21.28 -35.33
C PRO A 524 8.09 19.96 -36.05
N GLU A 525 8.66 18.84 -35.60
CA GLU A 525 8.40 17.50 -36.15
C GLU A 525 8.17 16.47 -35.03
N PRO A 526 7.35 15.42 -35.27
CA PRO A 526 7.04 14.39 -34.28
C PRO A 526 8.23 13.45 -34.06
N VAL A 527 9.02 13.71 -33.02
CA VAL A 527 10.24 12.96 -32.63
C VAL A 527 9.96 12.05 -31.42
N ALA A 528 10.65 10.90 -31.38
CA ALA A 528 10.62 9.97 -30.25
C ALA A 528 11.08 10.63 -28.93
N ILE A 529 10.28 10.44 -27.87
CA ILE A 529 10.58 10.91 -26.51
C ILE A 529 11.11 9.74 -25.68
N ASN A 530 12.32 9.89 -25.16
CA ASN A 530 13.01 8.84 -24.42
C ASN A 530 12.64 8.85 -22.93
N CYS A 531 12.43 10.03 -22.37
CA CYS A 531 12.16 10.21 -20.94
C CYS A 531 11.09 11.28 -20.70
N THR A 532 10.29 11.09 -19.65
CA THR A 532 9.21 11.98 -19.24
C THR A 532 9.15 12.04 -17.71
N ALA A 533 8.85 13.22 -17.15
CA ALA A 533 8.66 13.39 -15.71
C ALA A 533 7.58 14.46 -15.44
N PHE A 534 6.71 14.21 -14.46
CA PHE A 534 5.79 15.20 -13.92
C PHE A 534 6.43 15.99 -12.78
N ASN A 535 6.00 17.24 -12.58
CA ASN A 535 6.21 17.93 -11.31
C ASN A 535 5.26 17.39 -10.22
N HIS A 536 5.48 17.72 -8.95
CA HIS A 536 4.73 17.18 -7.81
C HIS A 536 3.22 17.46 -7.87
N ASN A 537 2.82 18.64 -8.37
CA ASN A 537 1.41 18.99 -8.52
C ASN A 537 0.75 18.45 -9.81
N GLY A 538 1.53 17.92 -10.76
CA GLY A 538 1.06 17.34 -12.02
C GLY A 538 0.59 18.35 -13.07
N ASN A 539 0.76 19.66 -12.85
CA ASN A 539 0.42 20.69 -13.83
C ASN A 539 1.51 20.88 -14.90
N LEU A 540 2.74 20.41 -14.66
CA LEU A 540 3.84 20.47 -15.61
C LEU A 540 4.37 19.07 -15.91
N LEU A 541 4.65 18.84 -17.19
CA LEU A 541 5.32 17.63 -17.69
C LEU A 541 6.56 18.06 -18.47
N VAL A 542 7.74 17.58 -18.07
CA VAL A 542 8.96 17.73 -18.85
C VAL A 542 9.26 16.45 -19.63
N THR A 543 9.71 16.59 -20.87
CA THR A 543 10.06 15.47 -21.76
C THR A 543 11.41 15.70 -22.41
N GLY A 544 12.24 14.66 -22.48
CA GLY A 544 13.50 14.64 -23.23
C GLY A 544 13.38 13.76 -24.47
N ALA A 545 13.74 14.31 -25.64
CA ALA A 545 13.59 13.66 -26.93
C ALA A 545 14.92 13.23 -27.57
N ALA A 546 14.83 12.36 -28.58
CA ALA A 546 15.97 11.83 -29.31
C ALA A 546 16.67 12.87 -30.22
N ASP A 547 16.08 14.04 -30.42
CA ASP A 547 16.65 15.21 -31.11
C ASP A 547 17.53 16.10 -30.20
N GLY A 548 17.69 15.75 -28.91
CA GLY A 548 18.39 16.54 -27.91
C GLY A 548 17.57 17.72 -27.36
N VAL A 549 16.29 17.83 -27.74
CA VAL A 549 15.39 18.91 -27.30
C VAL A 549 14.62 18.48 -26.05
N ILE A 550 14.59 19.36 -25.06
CA ILE A 550 13.68 19.27 -23.92
C ILE A 550 12.44 20.11 -24.23
N ARG A 551 11.27 19.55 -23.94
CA ARG A 551 9.97 20.22 -24.06
C ARG A 551 9.26 20.19 -22.71
N LEU A 552 8.69 21.31 -22.31
CA LEU A 552 7.87 21.47 -21.11
C LEU A 552 6.42 21.73 -21.53
N PHE A 553 5.50 20.92 -21.05
CA PHE A 553 4.07 21.01 -21.33
C PHE A 553 3.31 21.55 -20.11
N ASP A 554 2.40 22.50 -20.36
CA ASP A 554 1.37 22.90 -19.40
C ASP A 554 0.22 21.90 -19.51
N MET A 555 -0.01 21.12 -18.45
CA MET A 555 -1.01 20.06 -18.39
C MET A 555 -2.44 20.59 -18.12
N GLN A 556 -2.61 21.88 -17.84
CA GLN A 556 -3.93 22.51 -17.79
C GLN A 556 -4.42 22.92 -19.18
N ARG A 557 -3.49 23.26 -20.08
CA ARG A 557 -3.77 23.62 -21.48
C ARG A 557 -3.53 22.50 -22.48
N TYR A 558 -2.71 21.52 -22.11
CA TYR A 558 -2.19 20.45 -22.96
C TYR A 558 -1.30 20.93 -24.11
N GLU A 559 -0.63 22.06 -23.92
CA GLU A 559 0.22 22.73 -24.92
C GLU A 559 1.70 22.74 -24.48
N SER A 560 2.62 22.75 -25.45
CA SER A 560 4.05 22.96 -25.16
C SER A 560 4.27 24.41 -24.76
N ALA A 561 4.51 24.64 -23.46
CA ALA A 561 4.76 25.97 -22.93
C ALA A 561 6.15 26.48 -23.32
N MET A 562 7.15 25.60 -23.31
CA MET A 562 8.55 25.93 -23.62
C MET A 562 9.27 24.75 -24.27
N SER A 563 10.20 25.02 -25.17
CA SER A 563 11.11 24.03 -25.76
C SER A 563 12.49 24.63 -26.01
N TRP A 564 13.55 23.84 -25.78
CA TRP A 564 14.93 24.27 -26.00
C TRP A 564 15.85 23.07 -26.31
N ARG A 565 16.89 23.30 -27.11
CA ARG A 565 17.94 22.31 -27.34
C ARG A 565 18.80 22.22 -26.08
N ALA A 566 18.84 21.03 -25.48
CA ALA A 566 19.52 20.80 -24.21
C ALA A 566 20.88 20.12 -24.39
N HIS A 567 20.90 19.05 -25.20
CA HIS A 567 22.06 18.17 -25.40
C HIS A 567 22.40 18.04 -26.89
N ASP A 568 23.65 17.65 -27.16
CA ASP A 568 24.12 17.30 -28.52
C ASP A 568 24.06 15.77 -28.73
N GLY A 569 22.85 15.24 -28.75
CA GLY A 569 22.53 13.82 -28.86
C GLY A 569 21.23 13.48 -28.13
N GLU A 570 20.90 12.20 -27.96
CA GLU A 570 19.66 11.81 -27.29
C GLU A 570 19.59 12.26 -25.82
N VAL A 571 18.43 12.76 -25.34
CA VAL A 571 18.21 12.99 -23.89
C VAL A 571 17.77 11.68 -23.24
N TYR A 572 18.51 11.19 -22.24
CA TYR A 572 18.24 9.90 -21.59
C TYR A 572 17.40 10.01 -20.31
N SER A 573 17.56 11.08 -19.54
CA SER A 573 16.87 11.25 -18.25
C SER A 573 16.59 12.73 -18.02
N VAL A 574 15.38 13.05 -17.55
CA VAL A 574 14.94 14.39 -17.15
C VAL A 574 14.20 14.32 -15.82
N GLU A 575 14.40 15.30 -14.95
CA GLU A 575 13.74 15.36 -13.64
C GLU A 575 13.65 16.81 -13.14
N PHE A 576 12.58 17.14 -12.42
CA PHE A 576 12.44 18.44 -11.75
C PHE A 576 13.28 18.50 -10.48
N SER A 577 13.77 19.68 -10.12
CA SER A 577 14.26 19.93 -8.76
C SER A 577 13.14 19.87 -7.73
N TYR A 578 13.50 19.62 -6.47
CA TYR A 578 12.55 19.56 -5.35
C TYR A 578 11.71 20.83 -5.19
N ASP A 579 12.28 21.99 -5.53
CA ASP A 579 11.61 23.30 -5.49
C ASP A 579 10.80 23.64 -6.76
N GLU A 580 10.74 22.73 -7.74
CA GLU A 580 10.10 22.88 -9.05
C GLU A 580 10.54 24.09 -9.90
N ASN A 581 11.62 24.80 -9.54
CA ASN A 581 12.08 25.98 -10.30
C ASN A 581 13.08 25.62 -11.41
N THR A 582 13.64 24.41 -11.39
CA THR A 582 14.67 23.97 -12.33
C THR A 582 14.40 22.56 -12.85
N VAL A 583 14.91 22.26 -14.05
CA VAL A 583 14.95 20.92 -14.64
C VAL A 583 16.40 20.48 -14.73
N PHE A 584 16.68 19.25 -14.33
CA PHE A 584 17.96 18.59 -14.59
C PHE A 584 17.82 17.59 -15.73
N SER A 585 18.88 17.45 -16.53
CA SER A 585 18.92 16.51 -17.66
C SER A 585 20.27 15.84 -17.84
N ILE A 586 20.24 14.58 -18.31
CA ILE A 586 21.39 13.83 -18.82
C ILE A 586 21.13 13.42 -20.26
N GLY A 587 22.12 13.59 -21.13
CA GLY A 587 22.09 13.16 -22.53
C GLY A 587 23.31 12.34 -22.96
N GLU A 588 23.29 11.94 -24.23
CA GLU A 588 24.35 11.19 -24.93
C GLU A 588 25.70 11.91 -24.96
N ASP A 589 25.71 13.23 -24.86
CA ASP A 589 26.91 14.07 -24.79
C ASP A 589 27.67 13.96 -23.45
N GLY A 590 27.21 13.13 -22.51
CA GLY A 590 27.87 12.90 -21.22
C GLY A 590 27.62 14.00 -20.18
N LYS A 591 26.76 14.98 -20.50
CA LYS A 591 26.57 16.17 -19.66
C LYS A 591 25.40 15.99 -18.69
N PHE A 592 25.56 16.53 -17.49
CA PHE A 592 24.50 16.83 -16.53
C PHE A 592 24.27 18.34 -16.52
N ILE A 593 23.07 18.79 -16.85
CA ILE A 593 22.77 20.21 -17.05
C ILE A 593 21.55 20.60 -16.23
N GLN A 594 21.64 21.73 -15.53
CA GLN A 594 20.53 22.36 -14.81
C GLN A 594 19.98 23.54 -15.61
N TRP A 595 18.67 23.58 -15.78
CA TRP A 595 17.93 24.56 -16.58
C TRP A 595 16.95 25.33 -15.71
N ASN A 596 16.93 26.65 -15.83
CA ASN A 596 15.91 27.45 -15.16
C ASN A 596 14.57 27.38 -15.91
N ILE A 597 13.49 27.02 -15.23
CA ILE A 597 12.16 26.90 -15.87
C ILE A 597 11.59 28.28 -16.21
N HIS A 598 11.76 29.27 -15.33
CA HIS A 598 11.25 30.63 -15.56
C HIS A 598 12.00 31.39 -16.67
N ARG A 599 13.15 30.88 -17.12
CA ARG A 599 13.94 31.42 -18.23
C ARG A 599 14.39 30.29 -19.17
N CYS A 600 13.49 29.91 -20.08
CA CYS A 600 13.72 28.91 -21.13
C CYS A 600 15.14 28.97 -21.74
N GLY A 601 15.81 27.83 -21.80
CA GLY A 601 17.15 27.70 -22.41
C GLY A 601 18.30 28.33 -21.63
N VAL A 602 18.07 28.92 -20.44
CA VAL A 602 19.17 29.41 -19.59
C VAL A 602 19.73 28.27 -18.75
N LYS A 603 20.91 27.79 -19.13
CA LYS A 603 21.75 26.90 -18.33
C LYS A 603 22.18 27.62 -17.04
N GLN A 604 21.91 27.01 -15.89
CA GLN A 604 22.41 27.47 -14.59
C GLN A 604 23.73 26.79 -14.23
N SER A 605 23.83 25.49 -14.49
CA SER A 605 25.05 24.71 -14.34
C SER A 605 25.15 23.67 -15.46
N GLU A 606 26.38 23.38 -15.90
CA GLU A 606 26.72 22.32 -16.83
C GLU A 606 27.92 21.57 -16.25
N GLN A 607 27.83 20.24 -16.21
CA GLN A 607 28.82 19.35 -15.61
C GLN A 607 29.03 18.16 -16.54
N ILE A 608 30.25 17.65 -16.62
CA ILE A 608 30.57 16.44 -17.39
C ILE A 608 30.64 15.28 -16.42
N LEU A 609 29.75 14.30 -16.59
CA LEU A 609 29.78 13.08 -15.79
C LEU A 609 30.80 12.08 -16.37
N PRO A 610 31.29 11.12 -15.57
CA PRO A 610 32.06 10.01 -16.09
C PRO A 610 31.26 9.25 -17.17
N GLN A 611 31.93 8.74 -18.21
CA GLN A 611 31.27 7.96 -19.27
C GLN A 611 30.53 6.73 -18.69
N ASP A 612 31.04 6.16 -17.60
CA ASP A 612 30.40 5.08 -16.83
C ASP A 612 29.03 5.44 -16.23
N ALA A 613 28.65 6.72 -16.19
CA ALA A 613 27.35 7.18 -15.70
C ALA A 613 26.31 7.31 -16.82
N THR A 614 26.74 7.60 -18.05
CA THR A 614 25.88 7.86 -19.22
C THR A 614 25.85 6.73 -20.24
N GLY A 615 26.84 5.82 -20.19
CA GLY A 615 26.97 4.71 -21.13
C GLY A 615 27.55 5.12 -22.50
N PRO A 616 27.41 4.26 -23.53
CA PRO A 616 26.75 2.96 -23.49
C PRO A 616 27.47 1.98 -22.54
N PHE A 617 26.69 1.23 -21.77
CA PHE A 617 27.24 0.31 -20.77
C PHE A 617 27.73 -0.97 -21.45
N VAL A 618 28.96 -1.41 -21.14
CA VAL A 618 29.59 -2.56 -21.79
C VAL A 618 30.04 -3.59 -20.75
N LEU A 619 29.55 -4.82 -20.88
CA LEU A 619 30.00 -5.97 -20.12
C LEU A 619 30.74 -6.94 -21.06
N SER A 620 32.03 -7.17 -20.80
CA SER A 620 32.86 -8.10 -21.59
C SER A 620 32.93 -9.45 -20.90
N GLY A 621 32.48 -10.51 -21.56
CA GLY A 621 32.59 -11.89 -21.08
C GLY A 621 33.96 -12.51 -21.38
N TYR A 622 34.28 -13.61 -20.68
CA TYR A 622 35.57 -14.31 -20.76
C TYR A 622 35.96 -14.78 -22.17
N SER A 623 34.98 -14.98 -23.07
CA SER A 623 35.19 -15.35 -24.47
C SER A 623 35.46 -14.17 -25.42
N GLY A 624 35.49 -12.93 -24.91
CA GLY A 624 35.56 -11.71 -25.72
C GLY A 624 34.22 -11.22 -26.27
N TYR A 625 33.12 -11.96 -26.03
CA TYR A 625 31.77 -11.46 -26.31
C TYR A 625 31.47 -10.22 -25.47
N LYS A 626 30.90 -9.18 -26.09
CA LYS A 626 30.55 -7.93 -25.42
C LYS A 626 29.05 -7.70 -25.48
N GLN A 627 28.41 -7.65 -24.30
CA GLN A 627 27.06 -7.14 -24.16
C GLN A 627 27.15 -5.61 -24.10
N VAL A 628 26.32 -4.92 -24.90
CA VAL A 628 26.26 -3.45 -24.94
C VAL A 628 24.82 -3.02 -24.68
N GLN A 629 24.62 -2.14 -23.70
CA GLN A 629 23.32 -1.61 -23.31
C GLN A 629 23.30 -0.09 -23.39
N VAL A 630 22.40 0.43 -24.22
CA VAL A 630 22.02 1.86 -24.25
C VAL A 630 21.13 2.15 -23.03
N PRO A 631 21.26 3.31 -22.36
CA PRO A 631 20.35 3.76 -21.31
C PRO A 631 18.86 3.60 -21.66
N ARG A 632 18.06 3.21 -20.67
CA ARG A 632 16.57 3.23 -20.73
C ARG A 632 15.93 3.53 -19.38
N GLY A 633 16.52 3.06 -18.28
CA GLY A 633 16.14 3.44 -16.92
C GLY A 633 16.61 4.84 -16.53
N ARG A 634 16.45 5.21 -15.24
CA ARG A 634 16.97 6.49 -14.72
C ARG A 634 18.49 6.40 -14.65
N LEU A 635 19.18 7.39 -15.20
CA LEU A 635 20.62 7.57 -15.00
C LEU A 635 20.97 8.38 -13.74
N PHE A 636 20.01 9.15 -13.24
CA PHE A 636 20.15 9.91 -12.00
C PHE A 636 18.82 10.01 -11.24
N THR A 637 18.89 10.38 -9.97
CA THR A 637 17.75 10.58 -9.06
C THR A 637 18.18 11.43 -7.87
N PHE A 638 17.27 12.20 -7.27
CA PHE A 638 17.55 13.03 -6.10
C PHE A 638 17.25 12.33 -4.77
N ASP A 639 17.84 12.85 -3.68
CA ASP A 639 17.34 12.62 -2.34
C ASP A 639 16.01 13.37 -2.08
N SER A 640 15.38 13.11 -0.93
CA SER A 640 14.09 13.72 -0.58
C SER A 640 14.12 15.23 -0.34
N GLU A 641 15.30 15.84 -0.22
CA GLU A 641 15.47 17.29 -0.06
C GLU A 641 15.93 17.98 -1.35
N GLY A 642 16.29 17.22 -2.40
CA GLY A 642 16.84 17.76 -3.64
C GLY A 642 18.24 18.35 -3.51
N GLN A 643 19.00 17.96 -2.49
CA GLN A 643 20.38 18.44 -2.25
C GLN A 643 21.43 17.49 -2.81
N HIS A 644 21.11 16.20 -2.99
CA HIS A 644 22.04 15.18 -3.43
C HIS A 644 21.53 14.43 -4.66
N VAL A 645 22.46 14.03 -5.53
CA VAL A 645 22.19 13.25 -6.75
C VAL A 645 22.88 11.91 -6.68
N LEU A 646 22.13 10.83 -6.78
CA LEU A 646 22.65 9.49 -7.06
C LEU A 646 22.72 9.28 -8.57
N THR A 647 23.84 8.78 -9.09
CA THR A 647 24.03 8.43 -10.51
C THR A 647 24.79 7.11 -10.70
N CYS A 648 24.72 6.57 -11.92
CA CYS A 648 25.39 5.32 -12.34
C CYS A 648 26.93 5.41 -12.33
N SER A 649 27.60 4.26 -12.25
CA SER A 649 29.04 4.08 -12.43
C SER A 649 29.38 2.58 -12.58
N SER A 650 30.58 2.28 -13.07
CA SER A 650 31.07 0.92 -13.36
C SER A 650 31.20 0.00 -12.14
N SER A 651 31.30 0.55 -10.93
CA SER A 651 31.51 -0.19 -9.67
C SER A 651 30.38 -0.05 -8.64
N GLY A 652 29.41 0.83 -8.90
CA GLY A 652 28.29 1.11 -8.00
C GLY A 652 27.64 2.46 -8.26
N GLY A 653 26.71 2.86 -7.39
CA GLY A 653 26.15 4.22 -7.44
C GLY A 653 27.09 5.26 -6.83
N LEU A 654 27.16 6.44 -7.43
CA LEU A 654 27.90 7.61 -6.91
C LEU A 654 26.92 8.69 -6.47
N ILE A 655 27.14 9.25 -5.28
CA ILE A 655 26.33 10.34 -4.73
C ILE A 655 27.15 11.64 -4.77
N TYR A 656 26.55 12.68 -5.33
CA TYR A 656 27.11 14.03 -5.44
C TYR A 656 26.25 15.04 -4.66
N ARG A 657 26.87 16.07 -4.08
CA ARG A 657 26.21 17.23 -3.46
C ARG A 657 26.00 18.30 -4.54
N LEU A 658 24.81 18.92 -4.56
CA LEU A 658 24.50 20.06 -5.40
C LEU A 658 24.88 21.35 -4.68
N ALA A 659 26.03 21.91 -5.02
CA ALA A 659 26.44 23.22 -4.50
C ALA A 659 25.59 24.34 -5.12
N SER A 660 25.03 25.23 -4.30
CA SER A 660 24.21 26.36 -4.74
C SER A 660 25.01 27.55 -5.28
N GLY A 661 26.35 27.50 -5.21
CA GLY A 661 27.23 28.64 -5.53
C GLY A 661 28.53 28.32 -6.28
N GLU A 662 28.87 27.05 -6.54
CA GLU A 662 30.09 26.69 -7.29
C GLU A 662 29.82 25.66 -8.38
N SER A 663 30.54 25.79 -9.50
CA SER A 663 30.34 25.02 -10.73
C SER A 663 31.04 23.65 -10.69
N ALA A 664 30.90 22.90 -9.61
CA ALA A 664 31.46 21.57 -9.46
C ALA A 664 30.52 20.65 -8.65
N LEU A 665 30.22 19.46 -9.20
CA LEU A 665 29.59 18.38 -8.42
C LEU A 665 30.61 17.79 -7.44
N GLU A 666 30.46 18.08 -6.16
CA GLU A 666 31.27 17.45 -5.11
C GLU A 666 30.83 16.00 -4.91
N ARG A 667 31.76 15.04 -5.03
CA ARG A 667 31.47 13.62 -4.78
C ARG A 667 31.49 13.35 -3.28
N VAL A 668 30.34 12.98 -2.74
CA VAL A 668 30.11 12.75 -1.31
C VAL A 668 30.37 11.29 -0.92
N LEU A 669 29.75 10.35 -1.64
CA LEU A 669 29.75 8.94 -1.26
C LEU A 669 29.79 8.04 -2.50
N SER A 670 30.53 6.93 -2.41
CA SER A 670 30.47 5.83 -3.37
C SER A 670 29.83 4.62 -2.70
N LEU A 671 28.70 4.16 -3.23
CA LEU A 671 27.99 3.01 -2.65
C LEU A 671 28.73 1.69 -2.92
N GLY A 672 29.37 1.59 -4.09
CA GLY A 672 30.19 0.44 -4.50
C GLY A 672 29.46 -0.91 -4.52
N GLY A 673 30.27 -1.97 -4.63
CA GLY A 673 29.86 -3.36 -4.41
C GLY A 673 29.40 -4.14 -5.64
N HIS A 674 29.20 -3.49 -6.79
CA HIS A 674 28.85 -4.16 -8.06
C HIS A 674 30.10 -4.66 -8.80
N LYS A 675 29.93 -5.74 -9.58
CA LYS A 675 31.00 -6.35 -10.41
C LYS A 675 30.85 -6.05 -11.90
N ALA A 676 29.72 -5.50 -12.31
CA ALA A 676 29.40 -5.06 -13.65
C ALA A 676 28.79 -3.65 -13.59
N PRO A 677 28.71 -2.91 -14.71
CA PRO A 677 28.26 -1.53 -14.70
C PRO A 677 26.83 -1.36 -14.18
N VAL A 678 26.61 -0.33 -13.35
CA VAL A 678 25.26 0.09 -12.95
C VAL A 678 24.61 0.82 -14.11
N VAL A 679 23.40 0.40 -14.49
CA VAL A 679 22.68 0.84 -15.69
C VAL A 679 21.39 1.62 -15.38
N THR A 680 20.88 1.51 -14.16
CA THR A 680 19.77 2.33 -13.67
C THR A 680 19.86 2.49 -12.14
N VAL A 681 19.42 3.66 -11.67
CA VAL A 681 19.32 4.01 -10.25
C VAL A 681 17.91 4.47 -9.87
N ASP A 682 17.63 4.44 -8.56
CA ASP A 682 16.42 5.03 -7.96
C ASP A 682 16.69 5.33 -6.48
N TRP A 683 16.09 6.39 -5.91
CA TRP A 683 16.25 6.76 -4.51
C TRP A 683 14.87 7.05 -3.92
N CYS A 684 14.51 6.34 -2.85
CA CYS A 684 13.30 6.60 -2.08
C CYS A 684 13.69 6.86 -0.63
N SER A 685 13.19 7.95 -0.04
CA SER A 685 13.30 8.17 1.41
C SER A 685 12.07 7.63 2.12
N ALA A 686 12.27 6.65 3.01
CA ALA A 686 11.20 6.01 3.76
C ALA A 686 11.66 5.77 5.21
N VAL A 687 10.82 6.12 6.18
CA VAL A 687 11.11 5.93 7.62
C VAL A 687 12.42 6.60 8.05
N ASP A 688 12.57 7.88 7.69
CA ASP A 688 13.72 8.74 8.00
C ASP A 688 15.09 8.24 7.48
N CYS A 689 15.10 7.19 6.64
CA CYS A 689 16.28 6.63 5.99
C CYS A 689 16.17 6.73 4.46
N GLY A 690 17.26 7.07 3.79
CA GLY A 690 17.37 7.06 2.34
C GLY A 690 17.65 5.64 1.83
N THR A 691 16.75 5.07 1.05
CA THR A 691 16.93 3.78 0.37
C THR A 691 17.40 4.02 -1.06
N CYS A 692 18.68 3.76 -1.32
CA CYS A 692 19.28 3.87 -2.66
C CYS A 692 19.28 2.51 -3.37
N LEU A 693 18.67 2.44 -4.55
CA LEU A 693 18.75 1.30 -5.45
C LEU A 693 19.76 1.53 -6.57
N THR A 694 20.59 0.52 -6.80
CA THR A 694 21.57 0.48 -7.91
C THR A 694 21.46 -0.86 -8.60
N ALA A 695 21.16 -0.88 -9.90
CA ALA A 695 20.94 -2.11 -10.66
C ALA A 695 21.94 -2.25 -11.82
N SER A 696 22.47 -3.46 -12.02
CA SER A 696 23.66 -3.73 -12.82
C SER A 696 23.41 -4.67 -14.03
N MET A 697 24.35 -4.67 -14.98
CA MET A 697 24.32 -5.53 -16.17
C MET A 697 24.35 -7.04 -15.88
N ASP A 698 24.79 -7.45 -14.69
CA ASP A 698 24.84 -8.85 -14.24
C ASP A 698 23.53 -9.32 -13.57
N GLY A 699 22.46 -8.53 -13.64
CA GLY A 699 21.17 -8.83 -13.02
C GLY A 699 21.13 -8.58 -11.50
N LYS A 700 22.22 -8.08 -10.90
CA LYS A 700 22.26 -7.78 -9.47
C LYS A 700 21.71 -6.39 -9.18
N ILE A 701 20.92 -6.30 -8.12
CA ILE A 701 20.36 -5.05 -7.60
C ILE A 701 20.82 -4.90 -6.16
N LYS A 702 21.51 -3.80 -5.86
CA LYS A 702 21.95 -3.49 -4.50
C LYS A 702 21.11 -2.38 -3.91
N LEU A 703 20.56 -2.67 -2.75
CA LEU A 703 19.81 -1.75 -1.92
C LEU A 703 20.75 -1.27 -0.82
N SER A 704 21.02 0.03 -0.77
CA SER A 704 21.89 0.64 0.24
C SER A 704 21.06 1.56 1.12
N THR A 705 21.04 1.30 2.43
CA THR A 705 20.31 2.11 3.41
C THR A 705 21.24 3.18 3.96
N LEU A 706 20.85 4.44 3.80
CA LEU A 706 21.59 5.63 4.22
C LEU A 706 20.85 6.36 5.34
N LEU A 707 21.56 6.76 6.38
CA LEU A 707 21.07 7.68 7.40
C LEU A 707 21.70 9.05 7.17
N ALA A 708 20.88 10.09 7.01
CA ALA A 708 21.38 11.46 6.94
C ALA A 708 21.88 11.91 8.32
N GLN A 709 23.11 12.43 8.39
CA GLN A 709 23.59 13.12 9.58
C GLN A 709 23.00 14.54 9.60
N LYS A 710 22.27 14.89 10.67
CA LYS A 710 21.88 16.28 10.92
C LYS A 710 23.07 17.03 11.50
N SER A 711 23.61 17.97 10.73
CA SER A 711 24.60 18.96 11.16
C SER A 711 24.02 19.97 12.15
#